data_AF-A0A066X6F8-F1
#
_entry.id   AF-A0A066X6F8-F1
#
_cell.length_a   1.000
_cell.length_b   1.000
_cell.length_c   1.000
_cell.angle_alpha   90.00
_cell.angle_beta   90.00
_cell.angle_gamma   90.00
#
_symmetry.space_group_name_H-M   'P 1'
#
loop_
_entity.id
_entity.type
_entity.pdbx_description
1 polymer ?
#
loop_
_entity_poly.entity_id
_entity_poly.type
_entity_poly.pdbx_seq_one_letter_code
_entity_poly.pdbx_strand_id
1 'polypeptide(L)'
;MADVDENYWAPKDIVYTSIVGLVMLAAILEWFLWIAAFLYCLWKVFIKAEHWTIRILAVVIGVMFTCFRAIFLPIMIVTLPLPSAVVKYWPENMVDVLQWFAFWSFAGLLTIPWLFCVYQLVTNQLGRTKRIKQVLDEVSAPKVVIVMPVYKEDPDVLVVAINSVVDCDYPPSCIHVFLSFDGDQEDELYLNTLDKMGVPLTLETYPKSIDVTYKSARITISRFPHGGKRHCQKATFKLIDKVYEHYLKRNDNLFILFIDSDCILDPTCLQNFVYDMELSPGNSRDMLAMTGVITSTTKKHSLITLLQDMEYIHGQLFERTVESGCGAVTCLPGALTMLRFSAFRRMAKYYFADKAEQCEDLFDFAKCHLGEDRWLTHLFMIGAKKRYQIQMCTSAFCKTEAVQTYKSLIKQRRRWFLGFISNEVCMLTDWRLWRRYPILVLVRFMQNTIRTTALLFFIMVLAIITTSKKVENLPVGFIAISLGLNWLMMLYFGAKLRRFKIWLYPIMFILNPFFNWFYMVYGIFTAGQRTWGGPRADAATADTSTTAQQAIEQAEEAGDDLNVVPETFIPAAVARKESIAGGKGMMGPVGRKHSVVQPPPNIEGRFAAREKTPSGFYVNADSSQHTVNRTGAWSLQSRDSFDSMVSAQTAGNSVYMPRRVESIMGDEDRKKYDLAQQSQFNQFLANSKRFGAQTTTTGRVYEYSDVEMKRAGFQNGFDLLDGEEYTDNVRMGYINNSASRPQSGEGLSSRQGPATTMTAHSMSTTHSARGGRSPLTRSSLVRTIQLEDVPSEGETSSSGKNSRDTSPKGRP
;
A
#
# COMPACT_ATOMS: atom_id res chain seq x y z
N MET A 1 36.36 50.73 38.86
CA MET A 1 37.09 49.62 39.49
C MET A 1 36.05 48.64 40.03
N ALA A 2 35.56 47.79 39.13
CA ALA A 2 34.62 46.71 39.38
C ALA A 2 34.54 45.91 38.07
N ASP A 3 35.68 45.39 37.64
CA ASP A 3 35.77 44.49 36.49
C ASP A 3 35.07 43.18 36.90
N VAL A 4 33.77 43.11 36.63
CA VAL A 4 32.97 41.91 36.84
C VAL A 4 33.43 40.91 35.79
N ASP A 5 34.17 39.88 36.21
CA ASP A 5 34.79 38.87 35.35
C ASP A 5 33.92 38.51 34.13
N GLU A 6 34.34 38.92 32.92
CA GLU A 6 33.61 38.65 31.67
C GLU A 6 33.47 37.15 31.35
N ASN A 7 34.14 36.30 32.13
CA ASN A 7 34.16 34.86 32.08
C ASN A 7 33.29 34.18 33.16
N TYR A 8 32.60 34.92 34.04
CA TYR A 8 31.74 34.32 35.07
C TYR A 8 30.37 33.91 34.51
N TRP A 9 30.27 32.64 34.11
CA TRP A 9 29.01 32.05 33.67
C TRP A 9 28.09 31.78 34.88
N ALA A 10 26.84 32.27 34.83
CA ALA A 10 25.88 31.96 35.88
C ALA A 10 25.55 30.44 35.89
N PRO A 11 25.35 29.81 37.08
CA PRO A 11 25.11 28.36 37.17
C PRO A 11 23.97 27.84 36.29
N LYS A 12 22.89 28.64 36.13
CA LYS A 12 21.77 28.36 35.21
C LYS A 12 22.21 28.21 33.75
N ASP A 13 23.16 29.03 33.29
CA ASP A 13 23.60 29.11 31.91
C ASP A 13 24.62 28.01 31.61
N ILE A 14 25.41 27.61 32.62
CA ILE A 14 26.25 26.39 32.59
C ILE A 14 25.35 25.16 32.43
N VAL A 15 24.39 24.93 33.33
CA VAL A 15 23.49 23.76 33.29
C VAL A 15 22.70 23.70 31.98
N TYR A 16 22.13 24.84 31.56
CA TYR A 16 21.44 24.96 30.27
C TYR A 16 22.33 24.58 29.09
N THR A 17 23.57 25.09 29.06
CA THR A 17 24.52 24.82 27.96
C THR A 17 25.06 23.40 27.99
N SER A 18 25.19 22.76 29.16
CA SER A 18 25.50 21.33 29.25
C SER A 18 24.38 20.47 28.64
N ILE A 19 23.12 20.78 28.95
CA ILE A 19 21.96 20.04 28.41
C ILE A 19 21.80 20.28 26.91
N VAL A 20 21.76 21.55 26.48
CA VAL A 20 21.61 21.92 25.07
C VAL A 20 22.81 21.47 24.24
N GLY A 21 24.04 21.52 24.79
CA GLY A 21 25.25 21.04 24.13
C GLY A 21 25.18 19.56 23.75
N LEU A 22 24.62 18.71 24.62
CA LEU A 22 24.41 17.28 24.30
C LEU A 22 23.41 17.10 23.14
N VAL A 23 22.32 17.87 23.10
CA VAL A 23 21.35 17.79 22.00
C VAL A 23 21.88 18.43 20.71
N MET A 24 22.74 19.46 20.80
CA MET A 24 23.48 19.99 19.66
C MET A 24 24.47 18.97 19.09
N LEU A 25 25.20 18.24 19.93
CA LEU A 25 26.08 17.14 19.49
C LEU A 25 25.26 16.03 18.80
N ALA A 26 24.07 15.68 19.33
CA ALA A 26 23.15 14.76 18.68
C ALA A 26 22.66 15.26 17.31
N ALA A 27 22.35 16.56 17.19
CA ALA A 27 21.93 17.20 15.94
C ALA A 27 23.07 17.33 14.92
N ILE A 28 24.32 17.57 15.36
CA ILE A 28 25.51 17.58 14.50
C ILE A 28 25.84 16.16 14.00
N LEU A 29 25.72 15.16 14.88
CA LEU A 29 25.88 13.74 14.51
C LEU A 29 24.82 13.33 13.49
N GLU A 30 23.55 13.68 13.70
CA GLU A 30 22.52 13.52 12.66
C GLU A 30 22.93 14.25 11.38
N TRP A 31 23.33 15.52 11.50
CA TRP A 31 23.55 16.36 10.35
C TRP A 31 24.57 15.75 9.40
N PHE A 32 25.67 15.24 9.96
CA PHE A 32 26.73 14.51 9.27
C PHE A 32 26.27 13.15 8.74
N LEU A 33 25.66 12.30 9.59
CA LEU A 33 25.23 10.95 9.19
C LEU A 33 24.20 10.98 8.05
N TRP A 34 23.27 11.95 8.07
CA TRP A 34 22.28 12.13 7.00
C TRP A 34 22.94 12.50 5.67
N ILE A 35 23.95 13.38 5.68
CA ILE A 35 24.74 13.71 4.49
C ILE A 35 25.52 12.49 4.01
N ALA A 36 26.22 11.78 4.91
CA ALA A 36 27.02 10.61 4.56
C ALA A 36 26.18 9.49 3.92
N ALA A 37 25.02 9.16 4.51
CA ALA A 37 24.13 8.12 3.98
C ALA A 37 23.49 8.51 2.64
N PHE A 38 23.12 9.79 2.46
CA PHE A 38 22.53 10.28 1.22
C PHE A 38 23.56 10.38 0.08
N LEU A 39 24.78 10.86 0.38
CA LEU A 39 25.90 10.88 -0.57
C LEU A 39 26.38 9.46 -0.92
N TYR A 40 26.39 8.51 0.01
CA TYR A 40 26.64 7.10 -0.28
C TYR A 40 25.64 6.56 -1.31
N CYS A 41 24.34 6.83 -1.13
CA CYS A 41 23.31 6.42 -2.08
C CYS A 41 23.50 7.08 -3.45
N LEU A 42 23.81 8.39 -3.51
CA LEU A 42 24.09 9.10 -4.76
C LEU A 42 25.35 8.58 -5.46
N TRP A 43 26.40 8.22 -4.72
CA TRP A 43 27.62 7.60 -5.23
C TRP A 43 27.35 6.21 -5.83
N LYS A 44 26.56 5.38 -5.15
CA LYS A 44 26.09 4.09 -5.69
C LYS A 44 25.27 4.28 -6.97
N VAL A 45 24.38 5.26 -7.02
CA VAL A 45 23.66 5.62 -8.25
C VAL A 45 24.62 6.08 -9.36
N PHE A 46 25.60 6.92 -9.05
CA PHE A 46 26.56 7.44 -10.04
C PHE A 46 27.38 6.30 -10.70
N ILE A 47 27.86 5.34 -9.90
CA ILE A 47 28.56 4.15 -10.40
C ILE A 47 27.64 3.30 -11.28
N LYS A 48 26.44 2.98 -10.78
CA LYS A 48 25.48 2.05 -11.42
C LYS A 48 24.63 2.69 -12.53
N ALA A 49 24.86 3.96 -12.86
CA ALA A 49 24.11 4.69 -13.86
C ALA A 49 24.47 4.23 -15.29
N GLU A 50 23.52 3.58 -15.96
CA GLU A 50 23.59 3.23 -17.40
C GLU A 50 23.65 4.47 -18.32
N HIS A 51 23.05 5.60 -17.90
CA HIS A 51 22.88 6.79 -18.75
C HIS A 51 23.52 8.05 -18.14
N TRP A 52 24.16 8.85 -18.98
CA TRP A 52 24.94 10.04 -18.57
C TRP A 52 24.11 11.09 -17.82
N THR A 53 22.83 11.25 -18.15
CA THR A 53 21.93 12.18 -17.45
C THR A 53 21.72 11.81 -15.97
N ILE A 54 21.73 10.51 -15.64
CA ILE A 54 21.61 10.03 -14.25
C ILE A 54 22.89 10.41 -13.47
N ARG A 55 24.07 10.31 -14.10
CA ARG A 55 25.36 10.71 -13.50
C ARG A 55 25.42 12.21 -13.23
N ILE A 56 25.05 13.04 -14.21
CA ILE A 56 24.98 14.50 -14.01
C ILE A 56 23.96 14.84 -12.93
N LEU A 57 22.76 14.25 -12.97
CA LEU A 57 21.71 14.55 -12.00
C LEU A 57 22.09 14.10 -10.58
N ALA A 58 22.80 12.99 -10.42
CA ALA A 58 23.37 12.56 -9.13
C ALA A 58 24.43 13.54 -8.60
N VAL A 59 25.32 14.06 -9.46
CA VAL A 59 26.29 15.10 -9.07
C VAL A 59 25.60 16.40 -8.70
N VAL A 60 24.68 16.91 -9.53
CA VAL A 60 23.94 18.15 -9.28
C VAL A 60 23.14 18.06 -7.98
N ILE A 61 22.43 16.95 -7.74
CA ILE A 61 21.65 16.74 -6.52
C ILE A 61 22.57 16.56 -5.30
N GLY A 62 23.71 15.87 -5.43
CA GLY A 62 24.70 15.76 -4.36
C GLY A 62 25.29 17.11 -3.96
N VAL A 63 25.66 17.95 -4.93
CA VAL A 63 26.13 19.32 -4.69
C VAL A 63 25.02 20.15 -4.04
N MET A 64 23.84 20.22 -4.64
CA MET A 64 22.73 21.04 -4.13
C MET A 64 22.29 20.62 -2.72
N PHE A 65 22.18 19.32 -2.45
CA PHE A 65 21.84 18.78 -1.12
C PHE A 65 22.90 19.13 -0.07
N THR A 66 24.18 19.00 -0.43
CA THR A 66 25.30 19.35 0.46
C THR A 66 25.35 20.86 0.71
N CYS A 67 25.19 21.69 -0.32
CA CYS A 67 25.15 23.15 -0.20
C CYS A 67 23.98 23.62 0.66
N PHE A 68 22.75 23.15 0.42
CA PHE A 68 21.61 23.50 1.27
C PHE A 68 21.82 23.05 2.71
N ARG A 69 22.28 21.82 2.96
CA ARG A 69 22.51 21.36 4.34
C ARG A 69 23.68 22.09 5.03
N ALA A 70 24.70 22.51 4.28
CA ALA A 70 25.75 23.39 4.78
C ALA A 70 25.23 24.78 5.14
N ILE A 71 24.24 25.32 4.42
CA ILE A 71 23.54 26.58 4.77
C ILE A 71 22.62 26.39 5.98
N PHE A 72 21.94 25.24 6.10
CA PHE A 72 21.07 24.94 7.23
C PHE A 72 21.82 24.73 8.56
N LEU A 73 23.13 24.47 8.57
CA LEU A 73 23.91 24.28 9.80
C LEU A 73 24.21 25.61 10.56
N PRO A 74 24.69 26.70 9.93
CA PRO A 74 24.73 28.02 10.55
C PRO A 74 23.35 28.53 10.98
N ILE A 75 22.32 28.36 10.14
CA ILE A 75 20.91 28.65 10.48
C ILE A 75 20.51 27.95 11.78
N MET A 76 20.76 26.66 11.85
CA MET A 76 20.53 25.82 13.04
C MET A 76 21.24 26.39 14.27
N ILE A 77 22.48 26.84 14.13
CA ILE A 77 23.29 27.34 15.25
C ILE A 77 22.80 28.72 15.74
N VAL A 78 22.47 29.65 14.82
CA VAL A 78 22.05 31.02 15.21
C VAL A 78 20.56 31.15 15.57
N THR A 79 19.72 30.19 15.20
CA THR A 79 18.31 30.13 15.64
C THR A 79 18.14 29.54 17.05
N LEU A 80 19.20 28.95 17.61
CA LEU A 80 19.15 28.45 18.98
C LEU A 80 19.27 29.59 20.02
N PRO A 81 18.44 29.61 21.07
CA PRO A 81 18.53 30.58 22.16
C PRO A 81 19.71 30.29 23.11
N LEU A 82 20.94 30.36 22.60
CA LEU A 82 22.19 30.18 23.36
C LEU A 82 22.51 31.40 24.24
N PRO A 83 23.27 31.26 25.36
CA PRO A 83 23.59 32.37 26.25
C PRO A 83 24.30 33.53 25.55
N SER A 84 24.15 34.75 26.08
CA SER A 84 24.84 35.95 25.57
C SER A 84 26.37 35.78 25.54
N ALA A 85 26.94 35.06 26.51
CA ALA A 85 28.36 34.71 26.55
C ALA A 85 28.86 33.92 25.31
N VAL A 86 27.97 33.22 24.60
CA VAL A 86 28.27 32.53 23.33
C VAL A 86 27.94 33.43 22.14
N VAL A 87 26.76 34.06 22.15
CA VAL A 87 26.25 34.85 21.02
C VAL A 87 27.09 36.10 20.76
N LYS A 88 27.80 36.66 21.78
CA LYS A 88 28.68 37.84 21.63
C LYS A 88 29.81 37.70 20.61
N TYR A 89 30.09 36.48 20.13
CA TYR A 89 31.13 36.21 19.14
C TYR A 89 30.61 36.14 17.68
N TRP A 90 29.31 36.30 17.44
CA TRP A 90 28.74 36.30 16.08
C TRP A 90 28.41 37.72 15.59
N PRO A 91 28.78 38.09 14.34
CA PRO A 91 28.38 39.38 13.76
C PRO A 91 26.86 39.49 13.65
N GLU A 92 26.27 40.55 14.19
CA GLU A 92 24.81 40.77 14.25
C GLU A 92 24.17 40.69 12.86
N ASN A 93 24.72 41.40 11.87
CA ASN A 93 24.31 41.35 10.46
C ASN A 93 24.23 39.91 9.89
N MET A 94 25.10 39.00 10.33
CA MET A 94 25.09 37.60 9.90
C MET A 94 23.97 36.81 10.60
N VAL A 95 23.77 37.04 11.89
CA VAL A 95 22.68 36.44 12.67
C VAL A 95 21.33 36.85 12.09
N ASP A 96 21.11 38.13 11.83
CA ASP A 96 19.86 38.67 11.30
C ASP A 96 19.50 38.07 9.92
N VAL A 97 20.45 38.05 8.98
CA VAL A 97 20.23 37.49 7.63
C VAL A 97 19.94 35.99 7.69
N LEU A 98 20.66 35.24 8.53
CA LEU A 98 20.45 33.80 8.69
C LEU A 98 19.12 33.50 9.40
N GLN A 99 18.74 34.25 10.44
CA GLN A 99 17.46 34.10 11.12
C GLN A 99 16.27 34.49 10.22
N TRP A 100 16.40 35.56 9.43
CA TRP A 100 15.41 35.96 8.43
C TRP A 100 15.21 34.87 7.37
N PHE A 101 16.29 34.37 6.78
CA PHE A 101 16.21 33.30 5.77
C PHE A 101 15.65 32.00 6.38
N ALA A 102 16.04 31.65 7.60
CA ALA A 102 15.50 30.53 8.33
C ALA A 102 13.99 30.65 8.52
N PHE A 103 13.53 31.80 9.03
CA PHE A 103 12.12 32.10 9.27
C PHE A 103 11.27 31.89 8.01
N TRP A 104 11.67 32.48 6.87
CA TRP A 104 10.93 32.32 5.62
C TRP A 104 11.01 30.91 5.03
N SER A 105 12.15 30.23 5.19
CA SER A 105 12.30 28.82 4.77
C SER A 105 11.39 27.90 5.58
N PHE A 106 11.30 28.08 6.89
CA PHE A 106 10.37 27.37 7.77
C PHE A 106 8.92 27.71 7.46
N ALA A 107 8.60 29.00 7.24
CA ALA A 107 7.27 29.43 6.88
C ALA A 107 6.79 28.78 5.58
N GLY A 108 7.61 28.77 4.53
CA GLY A 108 7.30 28.07 3.28
C GLY A 108 7.13 26.56 3.48
N LEU A 109 8.08 25.90 4.15
CA LEU A 109 8.04 24.44 4.33
C LEU A 109 6.86 23.96 5.19
N LEU A 110 6.38 24.76 6.14
CA LEU A 110 5.25 24.38 6.98
C LEU A 110 3.91 24.78 6.36
N THR A 111 3.79 25.99 5.81
CA THR A 111 2.50 26.46 5.26
C THR A 111 2.15 25.83 3.91
N ILE A 112 3.11 25.58 3.02
CA ILE A 112 2.81 25.05 1.67
C ILE A 112 2.23 23.63 1.75
N PRO A 113 2.83 22.64 2.45
CA PRO A 113 2.21 21.32 2.65
C PRO A 113 0.87 21.40 3.39
N TRP A 114 0.74 22.30 4.38
CA TRP A 114 -0.53 22.48 5.08
C TRP A 114 -1.63 22.99 4.14
N LEU A 115 -1.34 23.95 3.28
CA LEU A 115 -2.27 24.45 2.25
C LEU A 115 -2.62 23.37 1.21
N PHE A 116 -1.65 22.57 0.76
CA PHE A 116 -1.93 21.41 -0.11
C PHE A 116 -2.85 20.40 0.57
N CYS A 117 -2.64 20.12 1.87
CA CYS A 117 -3.50 19.22 2.64
C CYS A 117 -4.91 19.81 2.80
N VAL A 118 -5.06 21.08 3.19
CA VAL A 118 -6.37 21.76 3.27
C VAL A 118 -7.10 21.74 1.93
N TYR A 119 -6.43 22.06 0.83
CA TYR A 119 -7.02 22.00 -0.51
C TYR A 119 -7.55 20.59 -0.82
N GLN A 120 -6.73 19.56 -0.60
CA GLN A 120 -7.12 18.16 -0.84
C GLN A 120 -8.27 17.69 0.08
N LEU A 121 -8.39 18.22 1.30
CA LEU A 121 -9.50 17.94 2.23
C LEU A 121 -10.81 18.66 1.87
N VAL A 122 -10.71 19.79 1.15
CA VAL A 122 -11.87 20.50 0.61
C VAL A 122 -12.35 19.85 -0.69
N THR A 123 -11.44 19.36 -1.55
CA THR A 123 -11.80 18.67 -2.80
C THR A 123 -12.22 17.21 -2.57
N ASN A 124 -11.59 16.49 -1.65
CA ASN A 124 -11.83 15.05 -1.44
C ASN A 124 -12.50 14.78 -0.08
N GLN A 125 -13.54 13.96 -0.10
CA GLN A 125 -14.29 13.60 1.09
C GLN A 125 -13.48 12.61 1.97
N LEU A 126 -12.88 13.12 3.04
CA LEU A 126 -12.26 12.30 4.08
C LEU A 126 -13.32 11.50 4.86
N GLY A 127 -13.14 10.18 4.97
CA GLY A 127 -13.88 9.33 5.92
C GLY A 127 -14.55 8.08 5.33
N ARG A 128 -15.04 7.23 6.23
CA ARG A 128 -15.59 5.87 5.99
C ARG A 128 -17.06 5.88 5.51
N THR A 129 -17.41 6.85 4.67
CA THR A 129 -18.77 6.98 4.13
C THR A 129 -18.83 6.35 2.75
N LYS A 130 -19.77 5.43 2.54
CA LYS A 130 -20.07 4.82 1.22
C LYS A 130 -20.27 5.90 0.17
N ARG A 131 -19.40 5.95 -0.84
CA ARG A 131 -19.44 6.97 -1.91
C ARG A 131 -20.45 6.59 -3.01
N ILE A 132 -20.66 5.29 -3.25
CA ILE A 132 -21.57 4.79 -4.29
C ILE A 132 -23.01 4.79 -3.76
N LYS A 133 -23.87 5.64 -4.35
CA LYS A 133 -25.30 5.73 -4.00
C LYS A 133 -26.16 4.63 -4.63
N GLN A 134 -25.74 4.11 -5.77
CA GLN A 134 -26.41 2.98 -6.44
C GLN A 134 -25.96 1.66 -5.81
N VAL A 135 -26.84 0.66 -5.81
CA VAL A 135 -26.45 -0.72 -5.44
C VAL A 135 -25.62 -1.29 -6.59
N LEU A 136 -24.39 -1.71 -6.30
CA LEU A 136 -23.59 -2.49 -7.25
C LEU A 136 -24.16 -3.90 -7.39
N ASP A 137 -24.18 -4.41 -8.62
CA ASP A 137 -24.54 -5.79 -8.95
C ASP A 137 -23.37 -6.50 -9.66
N GLU A 138 -23.56 -7.77 -10.02
CA GLU A 138 -22.52 -8.62 -10.61
C GLU A 138 -22.05 -8.18 -12.01
N VAL A 139 -22.81 -7.29 -12.66
CA VAL A 139 -22.62 -6.83 -14.05
C VAL A 139 -21.97 -5.44 -14.08
N SER A 140 -22.40 -4.55 -13.18
CA SER A 140 -21.89 -3.19 -13.02
C SER A 140 -20.60 -3.12 -12.19
N ALA A 141 -20.40 -4.03 -11.24
CA ALA A 141 -19.21 -4.05 -10.39
C ALA A 141 -17.97 -4.59 -11.12
N PRO A 142 -16.87 -3.81 -11.22
CA PRO A 142 -15.55 -4.34 -11.53
C PRO A 142 -15.17 -5.52 -10.64
N LYS A 143 -14.37 -6.47 -11.16
CA LYS A 143 -13.89 -7.58 -10.33
C LYS A 143 -12.65 -7.15 -9.54
N VAL A 144 -12.66 -7.45 -8.24
CA VAL A 144 -11.58 -7.16 -7.29
C VAL A 144 -10.96 -8.47 -6.84
N VAL A 145 -9.68 -8.61 -7.13
CA VAL A 145 -8.84 -9.74 -6.73
C VAL A 145 -7.99 -9.30 -5.53
N ILE A 146 -8.15 -9.95 -4.38
CA ILE A 146 -7.41 -9.62 -3.16
C ILE A 146 -6.26 -10.61 -3.03
N VAL A 147 -5.02 -10.12 -2.93
CA VAL A 147 -3.85 -10.96 -2.68
C VAL A 147 -3.40 -10.72 -1.25
N MET A 148 -3.50 -11.79 -0.44
CA MET A 148 -3.11 -11.82 0.96
C MET A 148 -2.01 -12.88 1.11
N PRO A 149 -0.73 -12.49 1.11
CA PRO A 149 0.37 -13.36 1.53
C PRO A 149 0.19 -13.75 3.00
N VAL A 150 0.61 -14.96 3.38
CA VAL A 150 0.51 -15.49 4.75
C VAL A 150 1.82 -16.18 5.12
N TYR A 151 2.38 -15.85 6.29
CA TYR A 151 3.58 -16.50 6.83
C TYR A 151 3.62 -16.40 8.36
N LYS A 152 3.55 -17.55 9.06
CA LYS A 152 3.65 -17.67 10.53
C LYS A 152 2.74 -16.69 11.32
N GLU A 153 1.53 -16.48 10.80
CA GLU A 153 0.52 -15.57 11.36
C GLU A 153 -0.24 -16.18 12.54
N ASP A 154 -0.90 -15.32 13.32
CA ASP A 154 -1.89 -15.70 14.35
C ASP A 154 -3.19 -16.19 13.65
N PRO A 155 -3.65 -17.44 13.86
CA PRO A 155 -4.79 -18.02 13.15
C PRO A 155 -6.14 -17.32 13.39
N ASP A 156 -6.27 -16.52 14.45
CA ASP A 156 -7.49 -15.76 14.73
C ASP A 156 -7.40 -14.35 14.13
N VAL A 157 -6.22 -13.72 14.15
CA VAL A 157 -5.97 -12.46 13.42
C VAL A 157 -6.18 -12.66 11.92
N LEU A 158 -5.59 -13.70 11.34
CA LEU A 158 -5.72 -14.03 9.91
C LEU A 158 -7.19 -14.21 9.51
N VAL A 159 -7.98 -14.88 10.35
CA VAL A 159 -9.39 -15.15 10.07
C VAL A 159 -10.25 -13.91 10.28
N VAL A 160 -9.91 -13.01 11.21
CA VAL A 160 -10.54 -11.68 11.30
C VAL A 160 -10.21 -10.83 10.06
N ALA A 161 -8.98 -10.88 9.53
CA ALA A 161 -8.60 -10.20 8.31
C ALA A 161 -9.38 -10.74 7.09
N ILE A 162 -9.41 -12.06 6.87
CA ILE A 162 -10.18 -12.71 5.80
C ILE A 162 -11.67 -12.35 5.90
N ASN A 163 -12.27 -12.43 7.09
CA ASN A 163 -13.66 -12.04 7.30
C ASN A 163 -13.90 -10.57 6.90
N SER A 164 -13.00 -9.65 7.25
CA SER A 164 -13.13 -8.24 6.85
C SER A 164 -13.07 -8.01 5.33
N VAL A 165 -12.43 -8.91 4.57
CA VAL A 165 -12.43 -8.86 3.10
C VAL A 165 -13.78 -9.31 2.53
N VAL A 166 -14.31 -10.44 2.99
CA VAL A 166 -15.55 -11.03 2.43
C VAL A 166 -16.83 -10.39 2.98
N ASP A 167 -16.80 -9.81 4.17
CA ASP A 167 -17.90 -9.03 4.77
C ASP A 167 -17.93 -7.55 4.31
N CYS A 168 -17.12 -7.17 3.32
CA CYS A 168 -17.20 -5.86 2.69
C CYS A 168 -18.55 -5.67 1.98
N ASP A 169 -19.03 -4.42 1.92
CA ASP A 169 -20.17 -4.01 1.09
C ASP A 169 -19.73 -4.04 -0.38
N TYR A 170 -19.73 -5.22 -1.01
CA TYR A 170 -19.39 -5.42 -2.42
C TYR A 170 -20.03 -6.74 -2.93
N PRO A 171 -20.43 -6.86 -4.21
CA PRO A 171 -20.99 -8.12 -4.72
C PRO A 171 -20.03 -9.30 -4.54
N PRO A 172 -20.38 -10.37 -3.78
CA PRO A 172 -19.44 -11.43 -3.43
C PRO A 172 -18.83 -12.18 -4.63
N SER A 173 -19.60 -12.32 -5.72
CA SER A 173 -19.13 -12.90 -6.99
C SER A 173 -18.14 -12.01 -7.78
N CYS A 174 -17.95 -10.77 -7.35
CA CYS A 174 -16.89 -9.86 -7.81
C CYS A 174 -15.73 -9.73 -6.81
N ILE A 175 -15.80 -10.38 -5.64
CA ILE A 175 -14.70 -10.57 -4.69
C ILE A 175 -14.01 -11.91 -5.01
N HIS A 176 -12.68 -11.92 -5.12
CA HIS A 176 -11.91 -13.17 -5.16
C HIS A 176 -10.62 -13.03 -4.35
N VAL A 177 -10.52 -13.76 -3.24
CA VAL A 177 -9.33 -13.75 -2.37
C VAL A 177 -8.35 -14.84 -2.80
N PHE A 178 -7.08 -14.50 -2.93
CA PHE A 178 -5.96 -15.44 -3.09
C PHE A 178 -5.17 -15.45 -1.79
N LEU A 179 -5.50 -16.42 -0.94
CA LEU A 179 -4.87 -16.63 0.35
C LEU A 179 -3.61 -17.47 0.13
N SER A 180 -2.46 -16.83 0.26
CA SER A 180 -1.22 -17.26 -0.39
C SER A 180 -0.14 -17.55 0.63
N PHE A 181 -0.01 -18.81 1.02
CA PHE A 181 0.95 -19.27 2.02
C PHE A 181 2.37 -19.29 1.43
N ASP A 182 3.27 -18.54 2.04
CA ASP A 182 4.71 -18.51 1.72
C ASP A 182 5.43 -19.66 2.45
N GLY A 183 4.94 -20.87 2.22
CA GLY A 183 5.38 -22.13 2.79
C GLY A 183 4.68 -23.29 2.08
N ASP A 184 5.42 -24.34 1.73
CA ASP A 184 4.90 -25.49 0.97
C ASP A 184 4.31 -26.57 1.88
N GLN A 185 4.57 -26.46 3.19
CA GLN A 185 4.18 -27.42 4.23
C GLN A 185 2.69 -27.34 4.58
N GLU A 186 2.14 -28.43 5.10
CA GLU A 186 0.78 -28.51 5.62
C GLU A 186 0.83 -28.31 7.14
N ASP A 187 1.17 -27.08 7.53
CA ASP A 187 1.37 -26.70 8.94
C ASP A 187 0.06 -26.44 9.69
N GLU A 188 0.15 -26.25 11.01
CA GLU A 188 -1.02 -26.01 11.86
C GLU A 188 -1.82 -24.77 11.40
N LEU A 189 -1.14 -23.71 10.97
CA LEU A 189 -1.79 -22.50 10.46
C LEU A 189 -2.58 -22.77 9.18
N TYR A 190 -2.03 -23.52 8.24
CA TYR A 190 -2.69 -23.93 7.01
C TYR A 190 -3.90 -24.84 7.29
N LEU A 191 -3.75 -25.86 8.13
CA LEU A 191 -4.83 -26.80 8.46
C LEU A 191 -5.96 -26.13 9.28
N ASN A 192 -5.62 -25.28 10.25
CA ASN A 192 -6.57 -24.45 11.00
C ASN A 192 -7.33 -23.49 10.07
N THR A 193 -6.64 -22.94 9.06
CA THR A 193 -7.27 -22.12 8.01
C THR A 193 -8.21 -22.94 7.14
N LEU A 194 -7.82 -24.14 6.69
CA LEU A 194 -8.69 -25.01 5.89
C LEU A 194 -10.00 -25.33 6.63
N ASP A 195 -9.93 -25.76 7.88
CA ASP A 195 -11.10 -26.06 8.73
C ASP A 195 -12.01 -24.83 8.91
N LYS A 196 -11.44 -23.68 9.29
CA LYS A 196 -12.20 -22.42 9.44
C LYS A 196 -12.80 -21.88 8.14
N MET A 197 -12.30 -22.29 6.96
CA MET A 197 -12.89 -22.00 5.65
C MET A 197 -13.92 -23.05 5.20
N GLY A 198 -14.16 -24.11 5.99
CA GLY A 198 -15.12 -25.17 5.72
C GLY A 198 -14.60 -26.29 4.81
N VAL A 199 -13.28 -26.48 4.73
CA VAL A 199 -12.66 -27.62 4.05
C VAL A 199 -12.50 -28.76 5.06
N PRO A 200 -13.11 -29.95 4.84
CA PRO A 200 -13.05 -31.04 5.79
C PRO A 200 -11.63 -31.64 5.86
N LEU A 201 -11.13 -31.83 7.08
CA LEU A 201 -9.79 -32.38 7.33
C LEU A 201 -9.75 -33.92 7.25
N THR A 202 -10.21 -34.50 6.12
CA THR A 202 -10.35 -35.96 5.92
C THR A 202 -9.30 -36.59 4.99
N LEU A 203 -8.45 -35.79 4.33
CA LEU A 203 -7.38 -36.27 3.43
C LEU A 203 -6.02 -36.32 4.14
N GLU A 204 -5.18 -37.28 3.76
CA GLU A 204 -3.79 -37.40 4.22
C GLU A 204 -2.88 -36.27 3.71
N THR A 205 -3.18 -35.72 2.52
CA THR A 205 -2.48 -34.56 1.92
C THR A 205 -3.44 -33.73 1.08
N TYR A 206 -3.21 -32.41 1.03
CA TYR A 206 -4.08 -31.47 0.30
C TYR A 206 -3.49 -31.01 -1.03
N PRO A 207 -4.32 -30.60 -2.01
CA PRO A 207 -3.82 -29.93 -3.21
C PRO A 207 -3.06 -28.65 -2.86
N LYS A 208 -1.97 -28.36 -3.59
CA LYS A 208 -1.20 -27.10 -3.44
C LYS A 208 -1.99 -25.84 -3.79
N SER A 209 -3.18 -25.96 -4.38
CA SER A 209 -4.13 -24.86 -4.57
C SER A 209 -5.56 -25.39 -4.61
N ILE A 210 -6.43 -24.79 -3.79
CA ILE A 210 -7.83 -25.19 -3.62
C ILE A 210 -8.72 -23.97 -3.84
N ASP A 211 -9.78 -24.11 -4.65
CA ASP A 211 -10.88 -23.16 -4.74
C ASP A 211 -11.96 -23.53 -3.73
N VAL A 212 -12.26 -22.62 -2.80
CA VAL A 212 -13.28 -22.75 -1.76
C VAL A 212 -14.30 -21.61 -1.91
N THR A 213 -15.59 -21.90 -1.72
CA THR A 213 -16.60 -20.86 -1.52
C THR A 213 -16.73 -20.59 -0.01
N TYR A 214 -16.65 -19.33 0.40
CA TYR A 214 -16.77 -18.92 1.80
C TYR A 214 -17.59 -17.64 1.89
N LYS A 215 -18.72 -17.66 2.62
CA LYS A 215 -19.68 -16.54 2.65
C LYS A 215 -20.08 -16.02 1.26
N SER A 216 -20.21 -16.93 0.29
CA SER A 216 -20.48 -16.64 -1.14
C SER A 216 -19.42 -15.84 -1.89
N ALA A 217 -18.30 -15.47 -1.26
CA ALA A 217 -17.10 -15.04 -1.96
C ALA A 217 -16.24 -16.26 -2.36
N ARG A 218 -15.41 -16.12 -3.40
CA ARG A 218 -14.45 -17.15 -3.78
C ARG A 218 -13.12 -16.91 -3.06
N ILE A 219 -12.54 -17.97 -2.51
CA ILE A 219 -11.19 -17.98 -1.94
C ILE A 219 -10.37 -19.08 -2.64
N THR A 220 -9.33 -18.71 -3.39
CA THR A 220 -8.26 -19.63 -3.75
C THR A 220 -7.26 -19.67 -2.58
N ILE A 221 -7.10 -20.83 -1.94
CA ILE A 221 -6.08 -21.08 -0.92
C ILE A 221 -4.92 -21.79 -1.60
N SER A 222 -3.72 -21.21 -1.58
CA SER A 222 -2.52 -21.72 -2.27
C SER A 222 -1.32 -21.81 -1.34
N ARG A 223 -0.53 -22.87 -1.49
CA ARG A 223 0.81 -23.02 -0.90
C ARG A 223 1.89 -22.88 -1.96
N PHE A 224 2.98 -22.22 -1.60
CA PHE A 224 4.15 -22.03 -2.45
C PHE A 224 5.44 -22.31 -1.66
N PRO A 225 6.53 -22.77 -2.32
CA PRO A 225 7.85 -22.78 -1.69
C PRO A 225 8.20 -21.41 -1.12
N HIS A 226 8.71 -21.38 0.11
CA HIS A 226 9.04 -20.14 0.80
C HIS A 226 10.04 -19.29 0.00
N GLY A 227 9.86 -17.98 0.01
CA GLY A 227 10.81 -17.04 -0.59
C GLY A 227 10.57 -15.57 -0.23
N GLY A 228 9.92 -15.31 0.90
CA GLY A 228 9.48 -13.98 1.32
C GLY A 228 8.26 -13.46 0.54
N LYS A 229 7.62 -12.45 1.12
CA LYS A 229 6.40 -11.77 0.63
C LYS A 229 6.36 -11.55 -0.89
N ARG A 230 7.45 -11.02 -1.48
CA ARG A 230 7.56 -10.70 -2.91
C ARG A 230 7.71 -11.94 -3.82
N HIS A 231 8.20 -13.07 -3.31
CA HIS A 231 8.14 -14.36 -4.02
C HIS A 231 6.70 -14.91 -4.02
N CYS A 232 6.04 -14.92 -2.86
CA CYS A 232 4.65 -15.34 -2.75
C CYS A 232 3.71 -14.51 -3.66
N GLN A 233 3.83 -13.18 -3.64
CA GLN A 233 3.14 -12.27 -4.57
C GLN A 233 3.42 -12.61 -6.05
N LYS A 234 4.64 -13.02 -6.41
CA LYS A 234 5.03 -13.42 -7.77
C LYS A 234 4.39 -14.72 -8.21
N ALA A 235 4.28 -15.70 -7.32
CA ALA A 235 3.57 -16.96 -7.57
C ALA A 235 2.07 -16.71 -7.74
N THR A 236 1.49 -15.91 -6.86
CA THR A 236 0.07 -15.52 -6.89
C THR A 236 -0.28 -14.70 -8.13
N PHE A 237 0.58 -13.75 -8.55
CA PHE A 237 0.38 -13.00 -9.79
C PHE A 237 0.31 -13.91 -11.03
N LYS A 238 1.21 -14.89 -11.15
CA LYS A 238 1.16 -15.89 -12.23
C LYS A 238 -0.13 -16.70 -12.19
N LEU A 239 -0.61 -17.04 -10.99
CA LEU A 239 -1.86 -17.78 -10.79
C LEU A 239 -3.06 -16.95 -11.28
N ILE A 240 -3.15 -15.69 -10.86
CA ILE A 240 -4.21 -14.76 -11.29
C ILE A 240 -4.19 -14.58 -12.81
N ASP A 241 -3.02 -14.37 -13.42
CA ASP A 241 -2.92 -14.15 -14.87
C ASP A 241 -3.40 -15.35 -15.70
N LYS A 242 -3.24 -16.56 -15.15
CA LYS A 242 -3.68 -17.83 -15.71
C LYS A 242 -5.18 -18.08 -15.46
N VAL A 243 -5.68 -17.83 -14.25
CA VAL A 243 -7.09 -17.97 -13.87
C VAL A 243 -7.99 -16.97 -14.63
N TYR A 244 -7.52 -15.75 -14.84
CA TYR A 244 -8.28 -14.68 -15.52
C TYR A 244 -7.95 -14.53 -17.01
N GLU A 245 -7.14 -15.41 -17.61
CA GLU A 245 -6.65 -15.25 -19.00
C GLU A 245 -7.80 -15.03 -20.01
N HIS A 246 -8.92 -15.74 -19.86
CA HIS A 246 -10.10 -15.59 -20.72
C HIS A 246 -10.93 -14.35 -20.43
N TYR A 247 -11.00 -13.90 -19.17
CA TYR A 247 -11.69 -12.67 -18.77
C TYR A 247 -10.95 -11.44 -19.34
N LEU A 248 -9.63 -11.42 -19.20
CA LEU A 248 -8.72 -10.36 -19.65
C LEU A 248 -8.62 -10.21 -21.18
N LYS A 249 -9.20 -11.13 -21.96
CA LYS A 249 -9.35 -10.96 -23.42
C LYS A 249 -10.50 -10.00 -23.76
N ARG A 250 -11.53 -9.90 -22.92
CA ARG A 250 -12.75 -9.10 -23.14
C ARG A 250 -12.93 -7.93 -22.18
N ASN A 251 -12.20 -7.88 -21.07
CA ASN A 251 -12.40 -6.92 -19.97
C ASN A 251 -11.07 -6.28 -19.50
N ASP A 252 -11.14 -5.03 -19.05
CA ASP A 252 -10.04 -4.30 -18.37
C ASP A 252 -10.42 -3.72 -16.99
N ASN A 253 -11.62 -4.07 -16.49
CA ASN A 253 -12.15 -3.73 -15.17
C ASN A 253 -11.81 -4.82 -14.11
N LEU A 254 -10.59 -5.35 -14.17
CA LEU A 254 -10.03 -6.21 -13.12
C LEU A 254 -9.05 -5.38 -12.28
N PHE A 255 -9.30 -5.29 -10.98
CA PHE A 255 -8.44 -4.64 -10.01
C PHE A 255 -7.80 -5.68 -9.08
N ILE A 256 -6.60 -5.39 -8.60
CA ILE A 256 -5.87 -6.23 -7.64
C ILE A 256 -5.54 -5.41 -6.38
N LEU A 257 -6.00 -5.88 -5.24
CA LEU A 257 -5.75 -5.31 -3.91
C LEU A 257 -4.62 -6.10 -3.25
N PHE A 258 -3.50 -5.43 -2.95
CA PHE A 258 -2.55 -5.93 -1.97
C PHE A 258 -3.00 -5.52 -0.56
N ILE A 259 -2.96 -6.50 0.33
CA ILE A 259 -3.29 -6.39 1.75
C ILE A 259 -2.36 -7.32 2.53
N ASP A 260 -1.97 -6.91 3.73
CA ASP A 260 -1.17 -7.74 4.64
C ASP A 260 -2.10 -8.59 5.53
N SER A 261 -1.64 -9.75 5.98
CA SER A 261 -2.46 -10.76 6.67
C SER A 261 -3.02 -10.33 8.04
N ASP A 262 -2.49 -9.25 8.62
CA ASP A 262 -2.98 -8.62 9.85
C ASP A 262 -4.06 -7.54 9.61
N CYS A 263 -4.30 -7.16 8.34
CA CYS A 263 -5.05 -5.95 8.01
C CYS A 263 -6.56 -6.18 7.95
N ILE A 264 -7.28 -5.47 8.82
CA ILE A 264 -8.74 -5.48 8.92
C ILE A 264 -9.30 -4.33 8.07
N LEU A 265 -10.03 -4.64 7.00
CA LEU A 265 -10.68 -3.65 6.14
C LEU A 265 -11.86 -2.95 6.81
N ASP A 266 -12.13 -1.71 6.39
CA ASP A 266 -13.43 -1.08 6.61
C ASP A 266 -14.47 -1.63 5.60
N PRO A 267 -15.73 -1.90 5.97
CA PRO A 267 -16.72 -2.48 5.05
C PRO A 267 -16.95 -1.66 3.77
N THR A 268 -16.69 -0.35 3.79
CA THR A 268 -16.84 0.53 2.59
C THR A 268 -15.60 0.57 1.69
N CYS A 269 -14.50 -0.07 2.08
CA CYS A 269 -13.18 0.12 1.48
C CYS A 269 -13.12 -0.26 -0.01
N LEU A 270 -13.67 -1.42 -0.39
CA LEU A 270 -13.66 -1.89 -1.79
C LEU A 270 -14.46 -0.96 -2.71
N GLN A 271 -15.66 -0.54 -2.29
CA GLN A 271 -16.48 0.42 -3.05
C GLN A 271 -15.80 1.77 -3.19
N ASN A 272 -15.16 2.27 -2.13
CA ASN A 272 -14.55 3.59 -2.15
C ASN A 272 -13.32 3.63 -3.06
N PHE A 273 -12.48 2.58 -3.08
CA PHE A 273 -11.43 2.41 -4.09
C PHE A 273 -12.01 2.36 -5.52
N VAL A 274 -12.99 1.49 -5.77
CA VAL A 274 -13.57 1.30 -7.11
C VAL A 274 -14.31 2.57 -7.59
N TYR A 275 -14.89 3.33 -6.68
CA TYR A 275 -15.48 4.63 -6.97
C TYR A 275 -14.42 5.64 -7.44
N ASP A 276 -13.35 5.85 -6.67
CA ASP A 276 -12.30 6.81 -7.03
C ASP A 276 -11.44 6.34 -8.24
N MET A 277 -11.38 5.03 -8.56
CA MET A 277 -10.63 4.48 -9.71
C MET A 277 -11.42 4.32 -11.03
N GLU A 278 -12.75 4.15 -11.00
CA GLU A 278 -13.54 3.73 -12.18
C GLU A 278 -14.94 4.38 -12.30
N LEU A 279 -15.66 4.55 -11.18
CA LEU A 279 -17.10 4.87 -11.21
C LEU A 279 -17.48 6.32 -10.88
N SER A 280 -16.53 7.16 -10.47
CA SER A 280 -16.78 8.55 -10.11
C SER A 280 -17.21 9.40 -11.33
N PRO A 281 -18.16 10.35 -11.17
CA PRO A 281 -18.59 11.21 -12.28
C PRO A 281 -17.42 12.03 -12.86
N GLY A 282 -17.30 12.05 -14.18
CA GLY A 282 -16.20 12.74 -14.88
C GLY A 282 -14.83 12.05 -14.81
N ASN A 283 -14.71 10.88 -14.19
CA ASN A 283 -13.46 10.13 -14.11
C ASN A 283 -13.01 9.62 -15.50
N SER A 284 -11.74 9.87 -15.85
CA SER A 284 -11.12 9.44 -17.10
C SER A 284 -10.80 7.94 -17.17
N ARG A 285 -11.04 7.18 -16.10
CA ARG A 285 -10.83 5.71 -15.98
C ARG A 285 -9.40 5.24 -16.28
N ASP A 286 -8.44 6.15 -16.24
CA ASP A 286 -7.02 5.89 -16.43
C ASP A 286 -6.23 5.91 -15.10
N MET A 287 -6.91 5.87 -13.96
CA MET A 287 -6.28 5.62 -12.66
C MET A 287 -5.61 4.23 -12.66
N LEU A 288 -4.33 4.18 -12.28
CA LEU A 288 -3.50 2.97 -12.35
C LEU A 288 -3.30 2.32 -10.98
N ALA A 289 -3.18 3.14 -9.92
CA ALA A 289 -2.92 2.69 -8.56
C ALA A 289 -3.49 3.69 -7.52
N MET A 290 -4.02 3.19 -6.42
CA MET A 290 -4.35 3.99 -5.25
C MET A 290 -3.97 3.26 -3.95
N THR A 291 -3.52 4.01 -2.94
CA THR A 291 -3.36 3.53 -1.56
C THR A 291 -4.48 4.10 -0.68
N GLY A 292 -4.93 3.33 0.31
CA GLY A 292 -5.95 3.76 1.26
C GLY A 292 -5.36 4.27 2.58
N VAL A 293 -6.21 4.76 3.48
CA VAL A 293 -5.83 5.25 4.81
C VAL A 293 -5.61 4.07 5.77
N ILE A 294 -4.35 3.65 5.89
CA ILE A 294 -3.91 2.70 6.91
C ILE A 294 -3.94 3.39 8.28
N THR A 295 -4.47 2.71 9.29
CA THR A 295 -4.46 3.17 10.70
C THR A 295 -4.11 2.00 11.62
N SER A 296 -3.74 2.20 12.88
CA SER A 296 -3.45 1.05 13.75
C SER A 296 -4.65 0.59 14.59
N THR A 297 -4.62 -0.67 14.96
CA THR A 297 -5.34 -1.28 16.09
C THR A 297 -4.32 -1.91 17.04
N THR A 298 -4.71 -2.30 18.25
CA THR A 298 -3.80 -3.00 19.16
C THR A 298 -4.56 -3.75 20.25
N LYS A 299 -4.11 -4.96 20.58
CA LYS A 299 -4.61 -5.77 21.71
C LYS A 299 -4.23 -5.17 23.08
N LYS A 300 -3.10 -4.45 23.19
CA LYS A 300 -2.63 -3.80 24.44
C LYS A 300 -2.28 -2.33 24.21
N HIS A 301 -2.56 -1.45 25.18
CA HIS A 301 -2.21 -0.03 25.07
C HIS A 301 -0.90 0.28 25.78
N SER A 302 0.04 0.87 25.04
CA SER A 302 1.34 1.34 25.50
C SER A 302 1.74 2.62 24.77
N LEU A 303 2.71 3.36 25.32
CA LEU A 303 3.21 4.61 24.72
C LEU A 303 3.65 4.42 23.25
N ILE A 304 4.36 3.33 22.94
CA ILE A 304 4.79 3.06 21.56
C ILE A 304 3.62 2.74 20.61
N THR A 305 2.53 2.13 21.08
CA THR A 305 1.33 1.90 20.25
C THR A 305 0.53 3.18 20.01
N LEU A 306 0.54 4.10 20.98
CA LEU A 306 -0.10 5.42 20.87
C LEU A 306 0.67 6.33 19.89
N LEU A 307 2.01 6.36 19.97
CA LEU A 307 2.85 7.08 19.02
C LEU A 307 2.64 6.53 17.59
N GLN A 308 2.72 5.21 17.41
CA GLN A 308 2.45 4.57 16.11
C GLN A 308 1.09 4.97 15.49
N ASP A 309 0.00 5.02 16.27
CA ASP A 309 -1.31 5.42 15.73
C ASP A 309 -1.32 6.88 15.24
N MET A 310 -0.67 7.78 15.99
CA MET A 310 -0.57 9.20 15.61
C MET A 310 0.40 9.42 14.44
N GLU A 311 1.47 8.64 14.34
CA GLU A 311 2.36 8.60 13.17
C GLU A 311 1.63 8.12 11.91
N TYR A 312 0.86 7.02 11.99
CA TYR A 312 0.09 6.53 10.86
C TYR A 312 -0.92 7.58 10.39
N ILE A 313 -1.67 8.20 11.30
CA ILE A 313 -2.65 9.23 10.95
C ILE A 313 -1.96 10.44 10.29
N HIS A 314 -0.82 10.89 10.81
CA HIS A 314 -0.08 12.01 10.22
C HIS A 314 0.49 11.65 8.84
N GLY A 315 1.26 10.57 8.71
CA GLY A 315 1.84 10.16 7.44
C GLY A 315 0.79 9.86 6.36
N GLN A 316 -0.34 9.28 6.74
CA GLN A 316 -1.39 8.87 5.79
C GLN A 316 -2.31 10.03 5.37
N LEU A 317 -2.68 10.94 6.28
CA LEU A 317 -3.61 12.03 5.96
C LEU A 317 -2.93 13.38 5.70
N PHE A 318 -1.72 13.61 6.20
CA PHE A 318 -0.93 14.81 5.89
C PHE A 318 0.06 14.51 4.74
N GLU A 319 1.12 13.75 5.01
CA GLU A 319 2.26 13.61 4.07
C GLU A 319 1.82 13.01 2.73
N ARG A 320 1.14 11.85 2.73
CA ARG A 320 0.67 11.20 1.50
C ARG A 320 -0.39 12.01 0.75
N THR A 321 -1.24 12.75 1.46
CA THR A 321 -2.21 13.67 0.84
C THR A 321 -1.50 14.80 0.08
N VAL A 322 -0.43 15.35 0.67
CA VAL A 322 0.41 16.37 0.02
C VAL A 322 1.13 15.79 -1.20
N GLU A 323 1.72 14.60 -1.10
CA GLU A 323 2.33 13.91 -2.25
C GLU A 323 1.31 13.67 -3.37
N SER A 324 0.12 13.15 -3.04
CA SER A 324 -0.99 12.95 -3.96
C SER A 324 -1.36 14.24 -4.70
N GLY A 325 -1.51 15.34 -3.96
CA GLY A 325 -1.79 16.68 -4.49
C GLY A 325 -0.66 17.30 -5.31
N CYS A 326 0.60 16.90 -5.09
CA CYS A 326 1.74 17.26 -5.92
C CYS A 326 1.85 16.43 -7.22
N GLY A 327 0.98 15.43 -7.41
CA GLY A 327 0.80 14.69 -8.67
C GLY A 327 0.94 13.17 -8.56
N ALA A 328 1.54 12.64 -7.50
CA ALA A 328 1.62 11.20 -7.22
C ALA A 328 2.07 10.92 -5.78
N VAL A 329 1.56 9.85 -5.15
CA VAL A 329 2.18 9.30 -3.93
C VAL A 329 3.52 8.63 -4.25
N THR A 330 4.52 8.75 -3.37
CA THR A 330 5.88 8.17 -3.53
C THR A 330 5.99 6.72 -3.05
N CYS A 331 4.94 6.20 -2.41
CA CYS A 331 4.88 4.85 -1.87
C CYS A 331 3.45 4.30 -1.95
N LEU A 332 3.32 3.05 -2.36
CA LEU A 332 2.09 2.27 -2.39
C LEU A 332 2.27 1.09 -1.42
N PRO A 333 1.93 1.26 -0.13
CA PRO A 333 2.21 0.27 0.91
C PRO A 333 1.46 -1.04 0.68
N GLY A 334 2.14 -2.18 0.82
CA GLY A 334 1.56 -3.51 0.62
C GLY A 334 0.33 -3.81 1.48
N ALA A 335 0.23 -3.18 2.66
CA ALA A 335 -0.88 -3.33 3.59
C ALA A 335 -2.25 -2.81 3.10
N LEU A 336 -2.30 -1.86 2.15
CA LEU A 336 -3.57 -1.37 1.57
C LEU A 336 -3.39 -0.63 0.23
N THR A 337 -3.16 -1.38 -0.85
CA THR A 337 -2.93 -0.81 -2.20
C THR A 337 -3.78 -1.49 -3.27
N MET A 338 -4.64 -0.72 -3.95
CA MET A 338 -5.46 -1.15 -5.09
C MET A 338 -4.79 -0.76 -6.42
N LEU A 339 -4.61 -1.71 -7.33
CA LEU A 339 -3.98 -1.51 -8.65
C LEU A 339 -4.92 -1.95 -9.78
N ARG A 340 -4.87 -1.27 -10.93
CA ARG A 340 -5.51 -1.77 -12.16
C ARG A 340 -4.69 -2.94 -12.72
N PHE A 341 -5.29 -4.12 -12.90
CA PHE A 341 -4.53 -5.34 -13.17
C PHE A 341 -3.74 -5.28 -14.48
N SER A 342 -4.25 -4.64 -15.55
CA SER A 342 -3.50 -4.49 -16.80
C SER A 342 -2.27 -3.59 -16.69
N ALA A 343 -2.33 -2.57 -15.83
CA ALA A 343 -1.19 -1.74 -15.47
C ALA A 343 -0.14 -2.57 -14.73
N PHE A 344 -0.55 -3.30 -13.69
CA PHE A 344 0.33 -4.20 -12.95
C PHE A 344 0.92 -5.31 -13.84
N ARG A 345 0.13 -5.99 -14.66
CA ARG A 345 0.57 -7.10 -15.54
C ARG A 345 1.75 -6.73 -16.45
N ARG A 346 1.73 -5.53 -17.04
CA ARG A 346 2.83 -5.06 -17.91
C ARG A 346 4.06 -4.59 -17.14
N MET A 347 3.89 -4.23 -15.87
CA MET A 347 4.96 -3.79 -14.96
C MET A 347 5.57 -4.94 -14.14
N ALA A 348 4.80 -6.00 -13.88
CA ALA A 348 5.20 -7.19 -13.14
C ALA A 348 6.46 -7.88 -13.71
N LYS A 349 6.68 -7.79 -15.03
CA LYS A 349 7.92 -8.26 -15.68
C LYS A 349 9.19 -7.49 -15.29
N TYR A 350 9.06 -6.35 -14.61
CA TYR A 350 10.15 -5.58 -14.01
C TYR A 350 10.13 -5.72 -12.48
N TYR A 351 8.98 -5.51 -11.83
CA TYR A 351 8.83 -5.69 -10.37
C TYR A 351 9.21 -7.11 -9.91
N PHE A 352 9.09 -8.12 -10.77
CA PHE A 352 9.55 -9.49 -10.51
C PHE A 352 10.78 -9.92 -11.32
N ALA A 353 11.46 -9.03 -12.04
CA ALA A 353 12.75 -9.32 -12.69
C ALA A 353 13.89 -9.36 -11.68
N ASP A 354 13.96 -8.33 -10.83
CA ASP A 354 15.05 -8.10 -9.88
C ASP A 354 14.99 -9.14 -8.74
N LYS A 355 15.59 -10.30 -8.97
CA LYS A 355 15.77 -11.35 -7.94
C LYS A 355 16.70 -10.86 -6.83
N ALA A 356 16.63 -11.49 -5.66
CA ALA A 356 17.70 -11.44 -4.65
C ALA A 356 19.08 -11.70 -5.29
N GLU A 357 19.18 -12.72 -6.15
CA GLU A 357 20.38 -13.09 -6.94
C GLU A 357 20.93 -12.01 -7.89
N GLN A 358 20.35 -10.82 -7.95
CA GLN A 358 20.79 -9.68 -8.78
C GLN A 358 21.15 -8.43 -7.98
N CYS A 359 21.06 -8.48 -6.64
CA CYS A 359 21.61 -7.41 -5.80
C CYS A 359 23.14 -7.58 -5.73
N GLU A 360 23.89 -6.53 -6.04
CA GLU A 360 25.36 -6.50 -5.90
C GLU A 360 25.80 -6.10 -4.50
N ASP A 361 24.98 -5.33 -3.80
CA ASP A 361 25.32 -4.69 -2.54
C ASP A 361 24.09 -4.30 -1.71
N LEU A 362 24.35 -3.80 -0.51
CA LEU A 362 23.36 -3.22 0.41
C LEU A 362 22.43 -2.16 -0.24
N PHE A 363 22.89 -1.41 -1.25
CA PHE A 363 22.06 -0.38 -1.90
C PHE A 363 20.96 -1.02 -2.75
N ASP A 364 21.27 -2.07 -3.53
CA ASP A 364 20.26 -2.81 -4.29
C ASP A 364 19.30 -3.55 -3.38
N PHE A 365 19.82 -4.19 -2.33
CA PHE A 365 19.02 -4.91 -1.34
C PHE A 365 18.04 -3.98 -0.63
N ALA A 366 18.52 -2.79 -0.21
CA ALA A 366 17.67 -1.74 0.34
C ALA A 366 16.61 -1.26 -0.67
N LYS A 367 16.99 -1.02 -1.93
CA LYS A 367 16.07 -0.56 -2.98
C LYS A 367 14.97 -1.58 -3.28
N CYS A 368 15.34 -2.83 -3.52
CA CYS A 368 14.50 -3.86 -4.14
C CYS A 368 13.81 -4.83 -3.15
N HIS A 369 14.34 -4.98 -1.92
CA HIS A 369 13.76 -5.84 -0.89
C HIS A 369 13.22 -5.01 0.28
N LEU A 370 14.08 -4.24 0.96
CA LEU A 370 13.64 -3.45 2.14
C LEU A 370 12.62 -2.36 1.77
N GLY A 371 12.73 -1.80 0.56
CA GLY A 371 11.87 -0.76 -0.02
C GLY A 371 11.01 -1.20 -1.19
N GLU A 372 10.63 -2.48 -1.28
CA GLU A 372 9.86 -3.08 -2.39
C GLU A 372 8.60 -2.27 -2.81
N ASP A 373 7.82 -1.76 -1.84
CA ASP A 373 6.63 -0.90 -2.07
C ASP A 373 6.98 0.42 -2.76
N ARG A 374 8.17 0.98 -2.47
CA ARG A 374 8.67 2.22 -3.09
C ARG A 374 9.18 1.95 -4.51
N TRP A 375 9.85 0.81 -4.73
CA TRP A 375 10.26 0.37 -6.07
C TRP A 375 9.05 0.09 -6.98
N LEU A 376 8.02 -0.59 -6.46
CA LEU A 376 6.71 -0.78 -7.11
C LEU A 376 6.10 0.57 -7.54
N THR A 377 6.21 1.59 -6.68
CA THR A 377 5.65 2.92 -6.94
C THR A 377 6.46 3.70 -7.99
N HIS A 378 7.80 3.68 -7.91
CA HIS A 378 8.68 4.28 -8.91
C HIS A 378 8.38 3.69 -10.30
N LEU A 379 8.22 2.37 -10.40
CA LEU A 379 7.82 1.68 -11.62
C LEU A 379 6.49 2.23 -12.18
N PHE A 380 5.45 2.39 -11.35
CA PHE A 380 4.20 3.04 -11.76
C PHE A 380 4.42 4.49 -12.23
N MET A 381 5.21 5.30 -11.52
CA MET A 381 5.44 6.72 -11.85
C MET A 381 6.16 6.92 -13.19
N ILE A 382 7.08 6.02 -13.58
CA ILE A 382 7.69 6.03 -14.91
C ILE A 382 6.65 5.69 -15.98
N GLY A 383 5.91 4.60 -15.79
CA GLY A 383 5.02 4.05 -16.81
C GLY A 383 3.64 4.73 -16.92
N ALA A 384 3.28 5.60 -15.99
CA ALA A 384 2.15 6.51 -16.11
C ALA A 384 2.34 7.44 -17.33
N LYS A 385 1.24 7.80 -18.00
CA LYS A 385 1.24 8.81 -19.09
C LYS A 385 1.14 10.22 -18.50
N LYS A 386 0.23 10.42 -17.54
CA LYS A 386 -0.19 11.70 -16.94
C LYS A 386 0.20 11.81 -15.46
N ARG A 387 0.02 13.01 -14.89
CA ARG A 387 -0.06 13.26 -13.44
C ARG A 387 -1.37 12.68 -12.88
N TYR A 388 -1.45 12.50 -11.56
CA TYR A 388 -2.65 12.07 -10.82
C TYR A 388 -3.19 10.66 -11.14
N GLN A 389 -2.41 9.81 -11.82
CA GLN A 389 -2.77 8.40 -12.07
C GLN A 389 -2.40 7.43 -10.92
N ILE A 390 -1.79 7.95 -9.85
CA ILE A 390 -1.24 7.21 -8.70
C ILE A 390 -1.56 8.05 -7.46
N GLN A 391 -2.58 7.71 -6.66
CA GLN A 391 -3.19 8.65 -5.69
C GLN A 391 -3.51 8.06 -4.32
N MET A 392 -3.81 8.93 -3.36
CA MET A 392 -4.33 8.60 -2.02
C MET A 392 -5.86 8.55 -2.06
N CYS A 393 -6.48 7.42 -1.70
CA CYS A 393 -7.92 7.31 -1.50
C CYS A 393 -8.24 7.62 -0.03
N THR A 394 -8.66 8.85 0.27
CA THR A 394 -9.00 9.31 1.64
C THR A 394 -10.32 8.75 2.19
N SER A 395 -10.99 7.87 1.43
CA SER A 395 -12.25 7.22 1.83
C SER A 395 -12.16 5.68 1.94
N ALA A 396 -11.06 5.06 1.49
CA ALA A 396 -10.72 3.67 1.75
C ALA A 396 -9.89 3.55 3.05
N PHE A 397 -10.17 2.56 3.90
CA PHE A 397 -9.54 2.41 5.23
C PHE A 397 -9.24 0.95 5.58
N CYS A 398 -8.17 0.73 6.34
CA CYS A 398 -7.93 -0.51 7.09
C CYS A 398 -7.40 -0.24 8.51
N LYS A 399 -7.20 -1.31 9.28
CA LYS A 399 -6.47 -1.35 10.55
C LYS A 399 -5.42 -2.46 10.52
N THR A 400 -4.14 -2.11 10.75
CA THR A 400 -3.01 -3.03 10.99
C THR A 400 -2.76 -3.16 12.51
N GLU A 401 -2.26 -4.30 13.02
CA GLU A 401 -1.88 -4.43 14.42
C GLU A 401 -0.57 -3.66 14.71
N ALA A 402 -0.62 -2.73 15.67
CA ALA A 402 0.54 -1.96 16.10
C ALA A 402 1.63 -2.87 16.69
N VAL A 403 2.89 -2.51 16.48
CA VAL A 403 4.02 -3.31 16.98
C VAL A 403 4.10 -3.19 18.50
N GLN A 404 3.97 -4.33 19.18
CA GLN A 404 3.82 -4.41 20.65
C GLN A 404 5.12 -4.23 21.43
N THR A 405 6.30 -4.43 20.81
CA THR A 405 7.60 -4.40 21.49
C THR A 405 8.58 -3.42 20.84
N TYR A 406 9.44 -2.80 21.65
CA TYR A 406 10.45 -1.87 21.16
C TYR A 406 11.48 -2.55 20.24
N LYS A 407 11.88 -3.81 20.52
CA LYS A 407 12.81 -4.57 19.68
C LYS A 407 12.24 -4.80 18.27
N SER A 408 10.96 -5.19 18.16
CA SER A 408 10.30 -5.36 16.86
C SER A 408 10.07 -4.03 16.14
N LEU A 409 9.74 -2.96 16.87
CA LEU A 409 9.54 -1.63 16.29
C LEU A 409 10.85 -1.09 15.69
N ILE A 410 11.99 -1.24 16.37
CA ILE A 410 13.30 -0.87 15.82
C ILE A 410 13.60 -1.61 14.51
N LYS A 411 13.37 -2.93 14.44
CA LYS A 411 13.58 -3.72 13.20
C LYS A 411 12.76 -3.17 12.04
N GLN A 412 11.46 -2.94 12.27
CA GLN A 412 10.55 -2.33 11.29
C GLN A 412 11.08 -0.97 10.81
N ARG A 413 11.48 -0.08 11.73
CA ARG A 413 11.96 1.26 11.39
C ARG A 413 13.32 1.29 10.71
N ARG A 414 14.23 0.37 11.06
CA ARG A 414 15.49 0.12 10.35
C ARG A 414 15.23 -0.27 8.89
N ARG A 415 14.37 -1.28 8.66
CA ARG A 415 13.96 -1.72 7.31
C ARG A 415 13.34 -0.59 6.50
N TRP A 416 12.36 0.11 7.07
CA TRP A 416 11.69 1.24 6.41
C TRP A 416 12.64 2.39 6.08
N PHE A 417 13.59 2.71 6.96
CA PHE A 417 14.57 3.78 6.73
C PHE A 417 15.55 3.45 5.58
N LEU A 418 16.11 2.25 5.54
CA LEU A 418 17.03 1.83 4.47
C LEU A 418 16.29 1.74 3.12
N GLY A 419 15.08 1.17 3.11
CA GLY A 419 14.21 1.12 1.93
C GLY A 419 13.72 2.51 1.47
N PHE A 420 13.60 3.47 2.39
CA PHE A 420 13.30 4.87 2.10
C PHE A 420 14.46 5.57 1.39
N ILE A 421 15.66 5.60 1.99
CA ILE A 421 16.75 6.48 1.52
C ILE A 421 17.29 6.05 0.14
N SER A 422 17.37 4.75 -0.10
CA SER A 422 17.75 4.17 -1.40
C SER A 422 16.76 4.56 -2.51
N ASN A 423 15.46 4.38 -2.28
CA ASN A 423 14.42 4.71 -3.27
C ASN A 423 14.22 6.23 -3.47
N GLU A 424 14.33 7.05 -2.43
CA GLU A 424 14.26 8.52 -2.58
C GLU A 424 15.38 9.04 -3.48
N VAL A 425 16.61 8.54 -3.33
CA VAL A 425 17.73 8.91 -4.20
C VAL A 425 17.54 8.40 -5.64
N CYS A 426 17.00 7.19 -5.84
CA CYS A 426 16.59 6.73 -7.17
C CYS A 426 15.55 7.64 -7.83
N MET A 427 14.50 8.02 -7.10
CA MET A 427 13.44 8.92 -7.57
C MET A 427 14.01 10.30 -7.95
N LEU A 428 14.82 10.88 -7.07
CA LEU A 428 15.46 12.18 -7.27
C LEU A 428 16.41 12.18 -8.47
N THR A 429 17.05 11.05 -8.79
CA THR A 429 17.96 10.92 -9.93
C THR A 429 17.27 10.48 -11.24
N ASP A 430 15.95 10.39 -11.29
CA ASP A 430 15.19 10.04 -12.50
C ASP A 430 14.62 11.29 -13.20
N TRP A 431 15.25 11.69 -14.32
CA TRP A 431 14.85 12.86 -15.10
C TRP A 431 13.42 12.77 -15.65
N ARG A 432 12.88 11.56 -15.86
CA ARG A 432 11.48 11.37 -16.29
C ARG A 432 10.52 11.83 -15.20
N LEU A 433 10.89 11.64 -13.93
CA LEU A 433 10.10 12.06 -12.78
C LEU A 433 10.21 13.57 -12.53
N TRP A 434 11.36 14.19 -12.77
CA TRP A 434 11.44 15.67 -12.82
C TRP A 434 10.54 16.25 -13.91
N ARG A 435 10.48 15.65 -15.11
CA ARG A 435 9.56 16.09 -16.18
C ARG A 435 8.09 15.85 -15.83
N ARG A 436 7.72 14.67 -15.34
CA ARG A 436 6.32 14.32 -15.06
C ARG A 436 5.80 14.90 -13.75
N TYR A 437 6.60 15.01 -12.69
CA TYR A 437 6.16 15.41 -11.34
C TYR A 437 7.09 16.47 -10.69
N PRO A 438 7.40 17.61 -11.36
CA PRO A 438 8.42 18.55 -10.88
C PRO A 438 8.14 19.09 -9.46
N ILE A 439 6.88 19.40 -9.15
CA ILE A 439 6.47 19.92 -7.82
C ILE A 439 6.70 18.85 -6.74
N LEU A 440 6.27 17.60 -6.98
CA LEU A 440 6.48 16.48 -6.07
C LEU A 440 7.97 16.27 -5.79
N VAL A 441 8.78 16.14 -6.86
CA VAL A 441 10.22 15.83 -6.72
C VAL A 441 10.96 16.98 -6.02
N LEU A 442 10.58 18.24 -6.27
CA LEU A 442 11.08 19.40 -5.53
C LEU A 442 10.67 19.39 -4.05
N VAL A 443 9.39 19.12 -3.72
CA VAL A 443 8.92 19.02 -2.34
C VAL A 443 9.64 17.90 -1.60
N ARG A 444 9.84 16.72 -2.22
CA ARG A 444 10.62 15.62 -1.66
C ARG A 444 12.08 16.00 -1.44
N PHE A 445 12.71 16.71 -2.38
CA PHE A 445 14.07 17.20 -2.22
C PHE A 445 14.19 18.15 -1.01
N MET A 446 13.28 19.11 -0.87
CA MET A 446 13.27 20.06 0.26
C MET A 446 12.98 19.38 1.60
N GLN A 447 12.02 18.44 1.66
CA GLN A 447 11.74 17.62 2.85
C GLN A 447 12.96 16.81 3.30
N ASN A 448 13.63 16.09 2.38
CA ASN A 448 14.85 15.33 2.68
C ASN A 448 16.01 16.23 3.12
N THR A 449 16.08 17.45 2.60
CA THR A 449 17.11 18.44 2.94
C THR A 449 16.94 18.97 4.37
N ILE A 450 15.70 19.27 4.79
CA ILE A 450 15.41 20.02 6.02
C ILE A 450 15.10 19.12 7.24
N ARG A 451 15.03 17.79 7.06
CA ARG A 451 14.70 16.76 8.08
C ARG A 451 15.19 17.02 9.54
N THR A 452 16.40 17.53 9.71
CA THR A 452 17.08 17.71 11.02
C THR A 452 16.45 18.77 11.93
N THR A 453 15.51 19.56 11.43
CA THR A 453 14.86 20.63 12.21
C THR A 453 13.92 20.11 13.31
N ALA A 454 13.58 18.82 13.32
CA ALA A 454 12.83 18.19 14.40
C ALA A 454 13.57 18.29 15.76
N LEU A 455 14.89 18.07 15.77
CA LEU A 455 15.70 18.24 16.99
C LEU A 455 15.82 19.70 17.41
N LEU A 456 15.89 20.62 16.45
CA LEU A 456 16.01 22.05 16.73
C LEU A 456 14.73 22.60 17.35
N PHE A 457 13.58 22.11 16.89
CA PHE A 457 12.31 22.36 17.55
C PHE A 457 12.29 21.84 18.99
N PHE A 458 12.77 20.61 19.24
CA PHE A 458 12.87 20.06 20.59
C PHE A 458 13.79 20.89 21.51
N ILE A 459 14.95 21.35 21.03
CA ILE A 459 15.83 22.27 21.78
C ILE A 459 15.11 23.60 22.08
N MET A 460 14.35 24.14 21.14
CA MET A 460 13.61 25.39 21.35
C MET A 460 12.51 25.24 22.41
N VAL A 461 11.80 24.10 22.46
CA VAL A 461 10.86 23.79 23.53
C VAL A 461 11.56 23.70 24.88
N LEU A 462 12.70 22.99 24.96
CA LEU A 462 13.51 22.93 26.19
C LEU A 462 13.92 24.32 26.66
N ALA A 463 14.36 25.20 25.76
CA ALA A 463 14.81 26.54 26.09
C ALA A 463 13.70 27.49 26.58
N ILE A 464 12.48 27.34 26.05
CA ILE A 464 11.30 28.06 26.54
C ILE A 464 10.97 27.56 27.96
N ILE A 465 10.99 26.24 28.19
CA ILE A 465 10.73 25.64 29.52
C ILE A 465 11.80 26.05 30.55
N THR A 466 13.09 26.06 30.18
CA THR A 466 14.18 26.47 31.09
C THR A 466 14.28 27.98 31.30
N THR A 467 13.44 28.78 30.64
CA THR A 467 13.32 30.24 30.85
C THR A 467 14.63 31.01 30.62
N SER A 468 15.53 30.48 29.78
CA SER A 468 16.88 31.04 29.57
C SER A 468 16.88 32.31 28.69
N LYS A 469 15.81 32.56 27.92
CA LYS A 469 15.55 33.83 27.21
C LYS A 469 14.09 34.25 27.36
N LYS A 470 13.84 35.56 27.25
CA LYS A 470 12.48 36.10 27.13
C LYS A 470 11.80 35.65 25.84
N VAL A 471 10.49 35.45 25.92
CA VAL A 471 9.59 35.13 24.78
C VAL A 471 9.66 36.21 23.68
N GLU A 472 9.89 37.47 24.07
CA GLU A 472 10.03 38.64 23.20
C GLU A 472 11.09 38.47 22.08
N ASN A 473 12.15 37.69 22.32
CA ASN A 473 13.31 37.57 21.43
C ASN A 473 13.34 36.25 20.61
N LEU A 474 12.19 35.59 20.46
CA LEU A 474 12.04 34.36 19.68
C LEU A 474 10.79 34.47 18.77
N PRO A 475 10.77 33.81 17.59
CA PRO A 475 9.60 33.79 16.70
C PRO A 475 8.47 32.88 17.21
N VAL A 476 8.21 32.89 18.53
CA VAL A 476 7.26 32.02 19.23
C VAL A 476 5.85 32.17 18.66
N GLY A 477 5.44 33.39 18.29
CA GLY A 477 4.14 33.63 17.65
C GLY A 477 3.97 32.84 16.35
N PHE A 478 4.95 32.88 15.44
CA PHE A 478 4.88 32.12 14.19
C PHE A 478 4.90 30.60 14.45
N ILE A 479 5.77 30.13 15.34
CA ILE A 479 5.92 28.70 15.63
C ILE A 479 4.66 28.15 16.33
N ALA A 480 4.09 28.90 17.28
CA ALA A 480 2.81 28.57 17.92
C ALA A 480 1.65 28.55 16.92
N ILE A 481 1.59 29.50 15.97
CA ILE A 481 0.61 29.49 14.87
C ILE A 481 0.81 28.22 14.02
N SER A 482 2.01 27.93 13.55
CA SER A 482 2.24 26.79 12.64
C SER A 482 2.00 25.44 13.30
N LEU A 483 2.39 25.26 14.57
CA LEU A 483 2.11 24.04 15.33
C LEU A 483 0.64 23.95 15.72
N GLY A 484 0.01 25.07 16.06
CA GLY A 484 -1.43 25.17 16.32
C GLY A 484 -2.26 24.79 15.10
N LEU A 485 -1.87 25.24 13.90
CA LEU A 485 -2.53 24.88 12.64
C LEU A 485 -2.35 23.40 12.28
N ASN A 486 -1.17 22.81 12.50
CA ASN A 486 -0.96 21.37 12.33
C ASN A 486 -1.76 20.56 13.38
N TRP A 487 -1.70 20.95 14.66
CA TRP A 487 -2.44 20.29 15.73
C TRP A 487 -3.95 20.39 15.51
N LEU A 488 -4.49 21.56 15.14
CA LEU A 488 -5.90 21.75 14.80
C LEU A 488 -6.33 20.86 13.62
N MET A 489 -5.48 20.69 12.61
CA MET A 489 -5.72 19.74 11.52
C MET A 489 -5.73 18.28 12.01
N MET A 490 -4.83 17.89 12.91
CA MET A 490 -4.86 16.57 13.55
C MET A 490 -6.10 16.40 14.44
N LEU A 491 -6.55 17.44 15.17
CA LEU A 491 -7.79 17.42 15.94
C LEU A 491 -9.01 17.26 15.03
N TYR A 492 -9.04 17.93 13.88
CA TYR A 492 -10.05 17.72 12.85
C TYR A 492 -10.05 16.26 12.34
N PHE A 493 -8.90 15.66 12.05
CA PHE A 493 -8.80 14.23 11.71
C PHE A 493 -9.29 13.33 12.84
N GLY A 494 -8.92 13.62 14.09
CA GLY A 494 -9.38 12.89 15.27
C GLY A 494 -10.89 12.92 15.45
N ALA A 495 -11.51 14.10 15.31
CA ALA A 495 -12.96 14.24 15.34
C ALA A 495 -13.64 13.53 14.16
N LYS A 496 -13.16 13.76 12.93
CA LYS A 496 -13.73 13.19 11.69
C LYS A 496 -13.65 11.66 11.64
N LEU A 497 -12.59 11.06 12.22
CA LEU A 497 -12.40 9.61 12.30
C LEU A 497 -12.87 8.99 13.63
N ARG A 498 -13.42 9.79 14.57
CA ARG A 498 -13.76 9.38 15.95
C ARG A 498 -12.56 8.76 16.71
N ARG A 499 -11.34 9.17 16.38
CA ARG A 499 -10.06 8.76 16.99
C ARG A 499 -9.57 9.81 17.99
N PHE A 500 -10.32 10.02 19.06
CA PHE A 500 -10.06 11.06 20.06
C PHE A 500 -8.68 10.97 20.76
N LYS A 501 -7.98 9.83 20.67
CA LYS A 501 -6.59 9.67 21.12
C LYS A 501 -5.62 10.69 20.50
N ILE A 502 -5.93 11.19 19.30
CA ILE A 502 -5.17 12.24 18.59
C ILE A 502 -5.18 13.59 19.33
N TRP A 503 -6.02 13.79 20.36
CA TRP A 503 -5.89 14.95 21.25
C TRP A 503 -4.52 15.00 21.96
N LEU A 504 -3.87 13.85 22.14
CA LEU A 504 -2.50 13.71 22.67
C LEU A 504 -1.39 13.97 21.62
N TYR A 505 -1.72 14.40 20.40
CA TYR A 505 -0.74 14.69 19.35
C TYR A 505 0.40 15.65 19.77
N PRO A 506 0.25 16.62 20.70
CA PRO A 506 1.39 17.42 21.16
C PRO A 506 2.56 16.61 21.74
N ILE A 507 2.32 15.39 22.25
CA ILE A 507 3.38 14.46 22.69
C ILE A 507 4.30 14.07 21.52
N MET A 508 3.79 14.03 20.28
CA MET A 508 4.59 13.79 19.08
C MET A 508 5.70 14.83 18.92
N PHE A 509 5.41 16.10 19.18
CA PHE A 509 6.41 17.17 19.03
C PHE A 509 7.57 17.07 20.04
N ILE A 510 7.41 16.29 21.12
CA ILE A 510 8.42 16.07 22.14
C ILE A 510 9.17 14.74 21.90
N LEU A 511 8.44 13.63 21.70
CA LEU A 511 9.03 12.29 21.62
C LEU A 511 9.46 11.88 20.20
N ASN A 512 8.74 12.31 19.16
CA ASN A 512 9.02 11.91 17.78
C ASN A 512 10.38 12.44 17.27
N PRO A 513 10.87 13.64 17.63
CA PRO A 513 12.25 14.05 17.31
C PRO A 513 13.31 13.08 17.83
N PHE A 514 13.22 12.69 19.12
CA PHE A 514 14.15 11.74 19.73
C PHE A 514 14.07 10.36 19.09
N PHE A 515 12.86 9.83 18.86
CA PHE A 515 12.70 8.51 18.25
C PHE A 515 13.15 8.48 16.78
N ASN A 516 12.86 9.51 15.98
CA ASN A 516 13.36 9.58 14.59
C ASN A 516 14.87 9.71 14.53
N TRP A 517 15.47 10.51 15.41
CA TRP A 517 16.92 10.59 15.55
C TRP A 517 17.50 9.22 15.90
N PHE A 518 16.95 8.54 16.93
CA PHE A 518 17.40 7.22 17.34
C PHE A 518 17.27 6.18 16.22
N TYR A 519 16.11 6.09 15.55
CA TYR A 519 15.89 5.13 14.46
C TYR A 519 16.82 5.38 13.26
N MET A 520 17.15 6.63 12.96
CA MET A 520 18.08 6.99 11.90
C MET A 520 19.54 6.73 12.30
N VAL A 521 19.98 7.16 13.49
CA VAL A 521 21.34 6.90 14.00
C VAL A 521 21.58 5.39 14.10
N TYR A 522 20.66 4.67 14.74
CA TYR A 522 20.69 3.20 14.80
C TYR A 522 20.64 2.59 13.40
N GLY A 523 19.76 3.08 12.52
CA GLY A 523 19.59 2.55 11.16
C GLY A 523 20.81 2.75 10.26
N ILE A 524 21.60 3.81 10.45
CA ILE A 524 22.84 4.05 9.73
C ILE A 524 23.99 3.22 10.33
N PHE A 525 24.18 3.24 11.65
CA PHE A 525 25.24 2.44 12.28
C PHE A 525 25.01 0.93 12.14
N THR A 526 23.76 0.47 12.08
CA THR A 526 23.41 -0.96 11.84
C THR A 526 23.15 -1.31 10.37
N ALA A 527 23.32 -0.38 9.43
CA ALA A 527 23.03 -0.60 8.01
C ALA A 527 23.79 -1.81 7.42
N GLY A 528 25.01 -2.08 7.92
CA GLY A 528 25.81 -3.27 7.60
C GLY A 528 26.21 -4.10 8.83
N GLN A 529 25.48 -4.00 9.96
CA GLN A 529 25.78 -4.79 11.15
C GLN A 529 25.01 -6.12 11.17
N ARG A 530 25.76 -7.21 11.07
CA ARG A 530 25.37 -8.59 11.37
C ARG A 530 24.99 -8.68 12.85
N THR A 531 23.72 -8.56 13.23
CA THR A 531 23.34 -8.31 14.63
C THR A 531 22.08 -9.02 15.09
N TRP A 532 22.21 -10.30 15.48
CA TRP A 532 21.76 -10.77 16.81
C TRP A 532 22.42 -12.11 17.22
N GLY A 533 23.76 -12.13 17.27
CA GLY A 533 24.52 -13.17 17.97
C GLY A 533 25.95 -12.70 18.28
N GLY A 534 26.75 -13.55 18.93
CA GLY A 534 28.13 -13.21 19.33
C GLY A 534 29.13 -13.25 18.16
N PRO A 535 30.45 -13.27 18.42
CA PRO A 535 31.53 -13.44 17.43
C PRO A 535 31.55 -14.79 16.67
N ARG A 536 30.40 -15.48 16.62
CA ARG A 536 30.14 -16.77 15.96
C ARG A 536 28.74 -16.80 15.32
N ALA A 537 28.10 -15.63 15.15
CA ALA A 537 26.93 -15.49 14.31
C ALA A 537 27.43 -15.34 12.87
N ASP A 538 27.56 -16.47 12.19
CA ASP A 538 27.83 -16.46 10.76
C ASP A 538 26.66 -15.76 10.06
N ALA A 539 26.98 -14.79 9.20
CA ALA A 539 25.97 -14.11 8.40
C ALA A 539 25.45 -15.07 7.34
N ALA A 540 24.17 -14.95 6.98
CA ALA A 540 23.59 -15.76 5.92
C ALA A 540 24.22 -15.36 4.57
N THR A 541 25.19 -16.17 4.13
CA THR A 541 25.87 -16.04 2.85
C THR A 541 25.14 -16.84 1.78
N ALA A 542 25.16 -16.33 0.55
CA ALA A 542 24.91 -17.18 -0.59
C ALA A 542 26.20 -17.90 -0.95
N ASP A 543 26.12 -19.21 -1.17
CA ASP A 543 27.26 -20.10 -1.45
C ASP A 543 26.91 -21.05 -2.60
N THR A 544 27.80 -21.99 -2.94
CA THR A 544 27.52 -23.01 -3.96
C THR A 544 26.33 -23.90 -3.58
N SER A 545 26.09 -24.12 -2.28
CA SER A 545 24.90 -24.80 -1.74
C SER A 545 23.70 -23.87 -1.54
N THR A 546 23.95 -22.62 -1.12
CA THR A 546 22.95 -21.76 -0.46
C THR A 546 22.53 -20.63 -1.40
N THR A 547 21.26 -20.59 -1.82
CA THR A 547 20.79 -19.52 -2.71
C THR A 547 20.68 -18.18 -1.98
N ALA A 548 20.73 -17.07 -2.73
CA ALA A 548 20.50 -15.73 -2.17
C ALA A 548 19.11 -15.60 -1.51
N GLN A 549 18.13 -16.38 -1.95
CA GLN A 549 16.79 -16.39 -1.34
C GLN A 549 16.78 -17.17 -0.01
N GLN A 550 17.49 -18.30 0.06
CA GLN A 550 17.66 -19.07 1.30
C GLN A 550 18.52 -18.31 2.34
N ALA A 551 19.47 -17.49 1.89
CA ALA A 551 20.21 -16.60 2.78
C ALA A 551 19.29 -15.52 3.41
N ILE A 552 18.35 -14.97 2.65
CA ILE A 552 17.34 -14.04 3.18
C ILE A 552 16.39 -14.77 4.14
N GLU A 553 15.90 -15.95 3.76
CA GLU A 553 15.05 -16.82 4.59
C GLU A 553 15.72 -17.13 5.94
N GLN A 554 16.98 -17.56 5.96
CA GLN A 554 17.74 -17.83 7.19
C GLN A 554 17.89 -16.58 8.08
N ALA A 555 18.06 -15.40 7.48
CA ALA A 555 18.14 -14.14 8.18
C ALA A 555 16.79 -13.68 8.74
N GLU A 556 15.70 -13.86 7.98
CA GLU A 556 14.32 -13.61 8.40
C GLU A 556 13.88 -14.58 9.52
N GLU A 557 14.25 -15.86 9.46
CA GLU A 557 13.98 -16.85 10.52
C GLU A 557 14.80 -16.59 11.80
N ALA A 558 16.06 -16.17 11.68
CA ALA A 558 16.83 -15.63 12.81
C ALA A 558 16.25 -14.28 13.32
N GLY A 559 15.35 -13.67 12.56
CA GLY A 559 14.73 -12.39 12.85
C GLY A 559 15.68 -11.20 12.73
N ASP A 560 16.77 -11.29 11.98
CA ASP A 560 17.60 -10.15 11.62
C ASP A 560 17.74 -10.08 10.10
N ASP A 561 16.73 -9.52 9.43
CA ASP A 561 16.63 -9.36 7.96
C ASP A 561 17.78 -8.54 7.31
N LEU A 562 18.78 -8.10 8.09
CA LEU A 562 20.06 -7.55 7.61
C LEU A 562 21.29 -8.43 7.90
N ASN A 563 21.15 -9.60 8.53
CA ASN A 563 22.23 -10.58 8.71
C ASN A 563 22.51 -11.38 7.44
N VAL A 564 22.52 -10.67 6.32
CA VAL A 564 22.65 -11.14 4.94
C VAL A 564 23.89 -10.47 4.36
N VAL A 565 24.59 -11.14 3.44
CA VAL A 565 25.70 -10.51 2.70
C VAL A 565 25.35 -10.41 1.21
N PRO A 566 24.67 -9.33 0.75
CA PRO A 566 24.28 -9.16 -0.65
C PRO A 566 25.46 -9.28 -1.62
N GLU A 567 26.66 -8.89 -1.20
CA GLU A 567 27.89 -8.98 -1.99
C GLU A 567 28.27 -10.44 -2.35
N THR A 568 27.76 -11.45 -1.62
CA THR A 568 27.94 -12.87 -1.97
C THR A 568 26.96 -13.38 -3.04
N PHE A 569 25.84 -12.69 -3.24
CA PHE A 569 24.71 -13.20 -4.03
C PHE A 569 25.08 -13.47 -5.49
N ILE A 570 25.82 -12.55 -6.12
CA ILE A 570 26.25 -12.67 -7.51
C ILE A 570 27.42 -13.65 -7.68
N PRO A 571 28.52 -13.59 -6.89
CA PRO A 571 29.56 -14.62 -6.89
C PRO A 571 28.99 -16.04 -6.74
N ALA A 572 28.06 -16.25 -5.80
CA ALA A 572 27.42 -17.54 -5.60
C ALA A 572 26.47 -17.93 -6.74
N ALA A 573 25.72 -16.98 -7.32
CA ALA A 573 24.88 -17.24 -8.49
C ALA A 573 25.70 -17.51 -9.78
N VAL A 574 26.95 -17.05 -9.85
CA VAL A 574 27.92 -17.43 -10.90
C VAL A 574 28.49 -18.81 -10.63
N ALA A 575 29.05 -19.06 -9.42
CA ALA A 575 29.61 -20.34 -9.04
C ALA A 575 28.60 -21.51 -9.13
N ARG A 576 27.32 -21.27 -8.79
CA ARG A 576 26.23 -22.25 -8.99
C ARG A 576 25.93 -22.52 -10.47
N LYS A 577 26.06 -21.52 -11.36
CA LYS A 577 25.91 -21.75 -12.81
C LYS A 577 27.09 -22.53 -13.36
N GLU A 578 28.29 -22.27 -12.87
CA GLU A 578 29.52 -22.95 -13.29
C GLU A 578 29.56 -24.41 -12.80
N SER A 579 29.09 -24.70 -11.58
CA SER A 579 28.98 -26.08 -11.07
C SER A 579 27.86 -26.89 -11.75
N ILE A 580 26.77 -26.25 -12.17
CA ILE A 580 25.70 -26.90 -12.96
C ILE A 580 26.13 -27.07 -14.43
N ALA A 581 26.92 -26.15 -14.99
CA ALA A 581 27.39 -26.19 -16.37
C ALA A 581 28.64 -27.08 -16.53
N GLY A 582 28.49 -28.38 -16.24
CA GLY A 582 29.51 -29.42 -16.38
C GLY A 582 29.98 -29.67 -17.82
N GLY A 583 30.74 -28.74 -18.38
CA GLY A 583 31.41 -28.85 -19.68
C GLY A 583 30.75 -28.08 -20.82
N LYS A 584 31.59 -27.38 -21.61
CA LYS A 584 31.26 -26.58 -22.81
C LYS A 584 30.32 -25.40 -22.56
N GLY A 585 30.90 -24.21 -22.40
CA GLY A 585 30.16 -22.98 -22.19
C GLY A 585 29.39 -22.49 -23.42
N MET A 586 28.20 -21.96 -23.18
CA MET A 586 27.47 -21.06 -24.09
C MET A 586 26.85 -19.95 -23.26
N MET A 587 27.27 -18.70 -23.48
CA MET A 587 26.66 -17.54 -22.81
C MET A 587 25.25 -17.33 -23.35
N GLY A 588 24.24 -17.83 -22.62
CA GLY A 588 22.85 -17.47 -22.85
C GLY A 588 22.68 -15.94 -22.71
N PRO A 589 21.91 -15.26 -23.58
CA PRO A 589 21.93 -13.80 -23.73
C PRO A 589 21.17 -13.02 -22.64
N VAL A 590 21.31 -13.41 -21.36
CA VAL A 590 20.77 -12.70 -20.19
C VAL A 590 21.80 -12.68 -19.05
N GLY A 591 22.97 -12.10 -19.34
CA GLY A 591 24.03 -11.83 -18.36
C GLY A 591 24.36 -10.33 -18.30
N ARG A 592 23.58 -9.56 -17.53
CA ARG A 592 23.99 -8.19 -17.17
C ARG A 592 25.20 -8.28 -16.24
N LYS A 593 26.23 -7.47 -16.51
CA LYS A 593 27.43 -7.39 -15.65
C LYS A 593 27.19 -6.64 -14.34
N HIS A 594 26.16 -5.81 -14.28
CA HIS A 594 25.81 -4.98 -13.12
C HIS A 594 24.30 -4.96 -12.86
N SER A 595 23.94 -4.58 -11.63
CA SER A 595 22.59 -4.17 -11.27
C SER A 595 22.21 -2.88 -12.01
N VAL A 596 20.93 -2.50 -11.97
CA VAL A 596 20.45 -1.30 -12.68
C VAL A 596 19.64 -0.42 -11.73
N VAL A 597 20.02 0.86 -11.62
CA VAL A 597 19.34 1.84 -10.78
C VAL A 597 17.90 2.08 -11.23
N GLN A 598 17.70 2.25 -12.53
CA GLN A 598 16.44 2.72 -13.12
C GLN A 598 15.93 1.78 -14.23
N PRO A 599 14.62 1.58 -14.36
CA PRO A 599 14.05 0.82 -15.47
C PRO A 599 14.37 1.49 -16.82
N PRO A 600 14.68 0.73 -17.89
CA PRO A 600 15.14 1.27 -19.18
C PRO A 600 14.19 2.32 -19.80
N PRO A 601 14.70 3.23 -20.65
CA PRO A 601 13.96 4.42 -21.09
C PRO A 601 12.67 4.09 -21.85
N ASN A 602 12.63 2.95 -22.55
CA ASN A 602 11.48 2.50 -23.33
C ASN A 602 10.27 2.01 -22.48
N ILE A 603 10.26 2.24 -21.16
CA ILE A 603 9.13 1.90 -20.27
C ILE A 603 8.18 3.09 -20.08
N GLU A 604 8.62 4.32 -20.36
CA GLU A 604 7.82 5.51 -20.08
C GLU A 604 6.46 5.49 -20.80
N GLY A 605 5.38 5.77 -20.07
CA GLY A 605 4.00 5.74 -20.61
C GLY A 605 3.41 4.36 -20.92
N ARG A 606 4.17 3.26 -20.79
CA ARG A 606 3.73 1.89 -21.16
C ARG A 606 2.82 1.19 -20.14
N PHE A 607 2.46 1.84 -19.02
CA PHE A 607 1.60 1.23 -18.00
C PHE A 607 0.16 1.77 -17.95
N ALA A 608 -0.29 2.54 -18.95
CA ALA A 608 -1.66 3.05 -19.08
C ALA A 608 -2.78 1.97 -19.17
N ALA A 609 -4.04 2.32 -18.85
CA ALA A 609 -5.20 1.45 -19.10
C ALA A 609 -5.31 1.01 -20.58
N ARG A 610 -5.98 -0.12 -20.86
CA ARG A 610 -6.11 -0.64 -22.24
C ARG A 610 -7.20 0.09 -23.00
N GLU A 611 -6.99 0.23 -24.31
CA GLU A 611 -7.93 0.86 -25.21
C GLU A 611 -8.83 -0.22 -25.84
N LYS A 612 -10.14 0.06 -25.93
CA LYS A 612 -11.13 -0.90 -26.45
C LYS A 612 -11.29 -0.72 -27.97
N THR A 613 -11.13 -1.79 -28.74
CA THR A 613 -11.30 -1.76 -30.19
C THR A 613 -12.78 -1.67 -30.59
N PRO A 614 -13.09 -1.26 -31.83
CA PRO A 614 -14.45 -1.35 -32.38
C PRO A 614 -15.02 -2.77 -32.34
N SER A 615 -14.17 -3.80 -32.42
CA SER A 615 -14.54 -5.22 -32.28
C SER A 615 -14.80 -5.67 -30.82
N GLY A 616 -14.76 -4.76 -29.84
CA GLY A 616 -15.10 -5.04 -28.44
C GLY A 616 -13.99 -5.69 -27.60
N PHE A 617 -12.84 -6.01 -28.20
CA PHE A 617 -11.67 -6.53 -27.49
C PHE A 617 -10.84 -5.38 -26.90
N TYR A 618 -10.01 -5.66 -25.88
CA TYR A 618 -9.05 -4.69 -25.37
C TYR A 618 -7.67 -4.91 -25.97
N VAL A 619 -7.08 -3.87 -26.57
CA VAL A 619 -5.77 -3.90 -27.24
C VAL A 619 -4.86 -2.84 -26.60
N ASN A 620 -3.57 -2.88 -26.90
CA ASN A 620 -2.60 -1.85 -26.52
C ASN A 620 -2.01 -1.30 -27.82
N ALA A 621 -1.86 0.03 -27.96
CA ALA A 621 -1.17 0.62 -29.11
C ALA A 621 0.25 0.04 -29.32
N ASP A 622 0.92 -0.30 -28.21
CA ASP A 622 2.31 -0.80 -28.16
C ASP A 622 2.44 -2.34 -28.16
N SER A 623 1.44 -3.10 -28.64
CA SER A 623 1.50 -4.58 -28.66
C SER A 623 2.36 -5.14 -29.80
N SER A 624 3.65 -4.80 -29.82
CA SER A 624 4.66 -5.47 -30.65
C SER A 624 4.91 -6.90 -30.16
N GLN A 625 5.33 -7.78 -31.08
CA GLN A 625 5.21 -9.25 -30.98
C GLN A 625 6.21 -9.95 -30.02
N HIS A 626 6.68 -9.26 -28.97
CA HIS A 626 7.71 -9.74 -28.05
C HIS A 626 7.24 -9.77 -26.58
N THR A 627 6.00 -10.21 -26.36
CA THR A 627 5.47 -10.55 -25.02
C THR A 627 5.09 -12.03 -24.98
N VAL A 628 5.99 -12.86 -24.45
CA VAL A 628 5.96 -14.34 -24.44
C VAL A 628 6.08 -14.96 -25.83
N ASN A 629 7.19 -15.68 -26.07
CA ASN A 629 7.40 -16.41 -27.30
C ASN A 629 6.55 -17.69 -27.31
N ARG A 630 5.36 -17.64 -27.93
CA ARG A 630 4.47 -18.78 -28.17
C ARG A 630 4.19 -18.93 -29.67
N THR A 631 5.15 -19.48 -30.39
CA THR A 631 4.95 -20.01 -31.75
C THR A 631 4.00 -21.20 -31.70
N GLY A 632 2.91 -21.17 -32.48
CA GLY A 632 1.96 -22.29 -32.59
C GLY A 632 0.50 -21.90 -32.39
N ALA A 633 -0.07 -21.17 -33.35
CA ALA A 633 -1.52 -21.04 -33.47
C ALA A 633 -2.05 -22.19 -34.34
N TRP A 634 -2.80 -23.12 -33.74
CA TRP A 634 -3.44 -24.23 -34.45
C TRP A 634 -4.90 -24.41 -34.00
N SER A 635 -5.66 -25.12 -34.84
CA SER A 635 -7.13 -25.14 -34.88
C SER A 635 -7.85 -25.49 -33.57
N LEU A 636 -9.09 -25.00 -33.47
CA LEU A 636 -10.15 -25.61 -32.67
C LEU A 636 -10.27 -27.11 -32.98
N GLN A 637 -10.31 -27.93 -31.92
CA GLN A 637 -11.16 -29.12 -31.84
C GLN A 637 -11.49 -29.37 -30.37
N SER A 638 -12.73 -29.79 -30.09
CA SER A 638 -13.17 -30.17 -28.74
C SER A 638 -12.95 -31.66 -28.53
N ARG A 639 -12.35 -32.05 -27.39
CA ARG A 639 -12.43 -33.40 -26.83
C ARG A 639 -12.16 -33.32 -25.32
N ASP A 640 -13.02 -33.97 -24.55
CA ASP A 640 -12.77 -34.23 -23.14
C ASP A 640 -11.66 -35.27 -22.97
N SER A 641 -10.75 -35.03 -22.04
CA SER A 641 -9.83 -36.02 -21.52
C SER A 641 -9.41 -35.64 -20.10
N PHE A 642 -9.78 -36.48 -19.13
CA PHE A 642 -9.06 -36.55 -17.86
C PHE A 642 -7.63 -37.08 -18.10
N ASP A 643 -6.77 -36.81 -17.13
CA ASP A 643 -5.33 -37.14 -17.07
C ASP A 643 -4.41 -36.55 -18.14
N SER A 644 -3.25 -36.11 -17.65
CA SER A 644 -2.06 -35.75 -18.43
C SER A 644 -0.86 -35.76 -17.49
N MET A 645 0.00 -36.77 -17.63
CA MET A 645 1.14 -37.00 -16.74
C MET A 645 2.18 -35.87 -16.81
N VAL A 646 2.88 -35.64 -15.69
CA VAL A 646 3.90 -34.58 -15.57
C VAL A 646 5.18 -34.97 -16.32
N SER A 647 5.56 -34.20 -17.34
CA SER A 647 6.89 -34.30 -17.95
C SER A 647 7.96 -33.65 -17.07
N ALA A 648 8.96 -34.42 -16.65
CA ALA A 648 9.94 -34.05 -15.61
C ALA A 648 10.90 -32.88 -15.92
N GLN A 649 10.72 -32.16 -17.04
CA GLN A 649 11.59 -31.05 -17.47
C GLN A 649 10.96 -29.65 -17.30
N THR A 650 9.73 -29.54 -16.77
CA THR A 650 9.06 -28.24 -16.51
C THR A 650 8.96 -27.88 -15.02
N ALA A 651 9.54 -28.69 -14.13
CA ALA A 651 9.32 -28.66 -12.68
C ALA A 651 9.67 -27.32 -11.98
N GLY A 652 10.57 -26.51 -12.55
CA GLY A 652 11.09 -25.31 -11.88
C GLY A 652 10.20 -24.05 -11.91
N ASN A 653 8.98 -24.08 -12.48
CA ASN A 653 8.13 -22.87 -12.58
C ASN A 653 6.61 -23.10 -12.73
N SER A 654 6.12 -24.34 -12.70
CA SER A 654 4.72 -24.67 -12.97
C SER A 654 3.79 -24.30 -11.80
N VAL A 655 3.08 -23.18 -11.92
CA VAL A 655 2.00 -22.82 -11.00
C VAL A 655 0.77 -23.71 -11.27
N TYR A 656 0.37 -24.47 -10.25
CA TYR A 656 -0.78 -25.38 -10.28
C TYR A 656 -2.09 -24.62 -10.52
N MET A 657 -3.07 -25.25 -11.17
CA MET A 657 -4.44 -24.72 -11.17
C MET A 657 -5.13 -25.11 -9.85
N PRO A 658 -6.02 -24.26 -9.31
CA PRO A 658 -6.80 -24.64 -8.14
C PRO A 658 -7.74 -25.79 -8.51
N ARG A 659 -7.84 -26.78 -7.62
CA ARG A 659 -8.92 -27.78 -7.64
C ARG A 659 -10.08 -27.24 -6.79
N ARG A 660 -11.32 -27.39 -7.23
CA ARG A 660 -12.45 -26.99 -6.37
C ARG A 660 -12.59 -27.94 -5.19
N VAL A 661 -13.02 -27.44 -4.04
CA VAL A 661 -13.14 -28.24 -2.83
C VAL A 661 -14.11 -29.44 -3.00
N GLU A 662 -15.16 -29.32 -3.80
CA GLU A 662 -16.11 -30.42 -4.03
C GLU A 662 -15.52 -31.56 -4.89
N SER A 663 -14.34 -31.35 -5.49
CA SER A 663 -13.59 -32.39 -6.23
C SER A 663 -12.61 -33.19 -5.35
N ILE A 664 -12.52 -32.87 -4.05
CA ILE A 664 -11.69 -33.57 -3.07
C ILE A 664 -12.50 -34.08 -1.85
N MET A 665 -13.83 -33.97 -1.90
CA MET A 665 -14.77 -34.45 -0.87
C MET A 665 -15.39 -35.79 -1.28
N GLY A 666 -15.67 -36.67 -0.30
CA GLY A 666 -16.59 -37.79 -0.49
C GLY A 666 -18.06 -37.34 -0.55
N ASP A 667 -18.94 -38.17 -1.09
CA ASP A 667 -20.35 -37.81 -1.38
C ASP A 667 -21.16 -37.38 -0.14
N GLU A 668 -20.82 -37.85 1.06
CA GLU A 668 -21.47 -37.38 2.29
C GLU A 668 -20.97 -36.01 2.72
N ASP A 669 -19.65 -35.79 2.74
CA ASP A 669 -19.05 -34.51 3.14
C ASP A 669 -19.36 -33.40 2.15
N ARG A 670 -19.48 -33.75 0.86
CA ARG A 670 -19.99 -32.85 -0.17
C ARG A 670 -21.42 -32.40 0.12
N LYS A 671 -22.33 -33.31 0.52
CA LYS A 671 -23.71 -32.93 0.93
C LYS A 671 -23.70 -32.07 2.19
N LYS A 672 -22.84 -32.35 3.16
CA LYS A 672 -22.64 -31.51 4.37
C LYS A 672 -22.15 -30.11 3.98
N TYR A 673 -21.20 -30.01 3.05
CA TYR A 673 -20.68 -28.75 2.52
C TYR A 673 -21.75 -27.96 1.75
N ASP A 674 -22.50 -28.60 0.84
CA ASP A 674 -23.59 -27.95 0.10
C ASP A 674 -24.67 -27.39 1.04
N LEU A 675 -25.04 -28.14 2.10
CA LEU A 675 -25.94 -27.67 3.15
C LEU A 675 -25.34 -26.51 3.97
N ALA A 676 -24.05 -26.57 4.31
CA ALA A 676 -23.35 -25.50 5.01
C ALA A 676 -23.27 -24.21 4.18
N GLN A 677 -22.98 -24.30 2.88
CA GLN A 677 -22.98 -23.18 1.94
C GLN A 677 -24.37 -22.55 1.81
N GLN A 678 -25.42 -23.36 1.69
CA GLN A 678 -26.81 -22.86 1.69
C GLN A 678 -27.16 -22.17 3.02
N SER A 679 -26.72 -22.71 4.15
CA SER A 679 -26.91 -22.08 5.47
C SER A 679 -26.19 -20.73 5.58
N GLN A 680 -24.90 -20.67 5.21
CA GLN A 680 -24.12 -19.42 5.17
C GLN A 680 -24.74 -18.38 4.23
N PHE A 681 -25.18 -18.78 3.03
CA PHE A 681 -25.82 -17.87 2.08
C PHE A 681 -27.15 -17.33 2.61
N ASN A 682 -27.99 -18.18 3.23
CA ASN A 682 -29.23 -17.75 3.87
C ASN A 682 -28.96 -16.79 5.05
N GLN A 683 -27.91 -17.03 5.84
CA GLN A 683 -27.47 -16.14 6.92
C GLN A 683 -26.95 -14.80 6.39
N PHE A 684 -26.18 -14.81 5.29
CA PHE A 684 -25.73 -13.61 4.58
C PHE A 684 -26.92 -12.80 4.02
N LEU A 685 -27.91 -13.46 3.43
CA LEU A 685 -29.16 -12.82 2.97
C LEU A 685 -29.99 -12.26 4.12
N ALA A 686 -30.00 -12.90 5.30
CA ALA A 686 -30.66 -12.37 6.49
C ALA A 686 -29.94 -11.16 7.08
N ASN A 687 -28.59 -11.17 7.10
CA ASN A 687 -27.79 -10.06 7.62
C ASN A 687 -27.78 -8.85 6.67
N SER A 688 -27.65 -9.06 5.36
CA SER A 688 -27.76 -7.98 4.37
C SER A 688 -29.15 -7.35 4.37
N LYS A 689 -30.23 -8.11 4.59
CA LYS A 689 -31.57 -7.56 4.85
C LYS A 689 -31.65 -6.73 6.14
N ARG A 690 -30.91 -7.08 7.20
CA ARG A 690 -30.83 -6.26 8.43
C ARG A 690 -30.10 -4.93 8.21
N PHE A 691 -29.01 -4.90 7.45
CA PHE A 691 -28.32 -3.65 7.10
C PHE A 691 -29.07 -2.84 6.03
N GLY A 692 -29.87 -3.49 5.17
CA GLY A 692 -30.77 -2.84 4.21
C GLY A 692 -32.06 -2.28 4.82
N ALA A 693 -32.37 -2.58 6.09
CA ALA A 693 -33.64 -2.25 6.75
C ALA A 693 -33.85 -0.75 7.08
N GLN A 694 -33.13 0.17 6.41
CA GLN A 694 -33.44 1.60 6.38
C GLN A 694 -33.87 2.14 5.00
N THR A 695 -33.98 1.32 3.95
CA THR A 695 -34.85 1.63 2.79
C THR A 695 -35.24 0.37 2.01
N THR A 696 -36.38 -0.23 2.38
CA THR A 696 -37.06 -1.25 1.57
C THR A 696 -38.58 -1.02 1.55
N THR A 697 -39.01 0.16 1.12
CA THR A 697 -40.35 0.30 0.53
C THR A 697 -40.36 -0.40 -0.82
N THR A 698 -41.48 -1.05 -1.15
CA THR A 698 -41.65 -1.83 -2.37
C THR A 698 -41.53 -0.96 -3.63
N GLY A 699 -41.08 -1.59 -4.73
CA GLY A 699 -40.76 -0.90 -5.96
C GLY A 699 -41.93 -0.07 -6.52
N ARG A 700 -41.68 1.22 -6.72
CA ARG A 700 -42.40 2.06 -7.68
C ARG A 700 -41.41 2.50 -8.74
N VAL A 701 -41.76 2.27 -10.00
CA VAL A 701 -41.14 3.00 -11.11
C VAL A 701 -41.59 4.45 -10.97
N TYR A 702 -40.64 5.38 -10.81
CA TYR A 702 -40.94 6.80 -10.91
C TYR A 702 -40.86 7.18 -12.38
N GLU A 703 -42.01 7.28 -13.03
CA GLU A 703 -42.13 8.09 -14.25
C GLU A 703 -41.88 9.55 -13.85
N TYR A 704 -40.80 10.14 -14.35
CA TYR A 704 -40.58 11.58 -14.26
C TYR A 704 -41.57 12.28 -15.20
N SER A 705 -42.28 13.28 -14.70
CA SER A 705 -43.12 14.11 -15.57
C SER A 705 -42.26 14.98 -16.49
N ASP A 706 -42.71 15.21 -17.73
CA ASP A 706 -42.00 16.07 -18.70
C ASP A 706 -41.76 17.51 -18.20
N VAL A 707 -42.56 17.95 -17.22
CA VAL A 707 -42.44 19.24 -16.54
C VAL A 707 -41.14 19.32 -15.72
N GLU A 708 -40.70 18.22 -15.11
CA GLU A 708 -39.45 18.18 -14.34
C GLU A 708 -38.22 18.08 -15.23
N MET A 709 -38.27 17.30 -16.33
CA MET A 709 -37.16 17.25 -17.31
C MET A 709 -36.89 18.63 -17.93
N LYS A 710 -37.94 19.39 -18.29
CA LYS A 710 -37.81 20.78 -18.77
C LYS A 710 -37.20 21.73 -17.73
N ARG A 711 -37.35 21.45 -16.43
CA ARG A 711 -36.77 22.25 -15.34
C ARG A 711 -35.27 21.98 -15.12
N ALA A 712 -34.75 20.87 -15.62
CA ALA A 712 -33.35 20.45 -15.51
C ALA A 712 -32.46 20.89 -16.69
N GLY A 713 -33.01 21.64 -17.66
CA GLY A 713 -32.24 22.21 -18.78
C GLY A 713 -31.89 21.23 -19.91
N PHE A 714 -32.40 20.00 -19.90
CA PHE A 714 -32.24 19.05 -21.00
C PHE A 714 -33.24 19.35 -22.12
N GLN A 715 -32.73 19.81 -23.27
CA GLN A 715 -33.44 19.79 -24.55
C GLN A 715 -32.98 18.58 -25.36
N ASN A 716 -33.91 17.69 -25.71
CA ASN A 716 -33.67 16.64 -26.69
C ASN A 716 -33.74 17.25 -28.10
N GLY A 717 -32.59 17.52 -28.71
CA GLY A 717 -32.51 18.06 -30.06
C GLY A 717 -32.55 16.96 -31.12
N PHE A 718 -33.72 16.74 -31.72
CA PHE A 718 -33.86 16.23 -33.09
C PHE A 718 -35.13 16.82 -33.73
N ASP A 719 -35.09 16.97 -35.05
CA ASP A 719 -36.14 17.47 -35.95
C ASP A 719 -36.71 18.88 -35.66
N LEU A 720 -36.13 19.87 -36.35
CA LEU A 720 -36.74 20.36 -37.59
C LEU A 720 -35.70 21.09 -38.46
N LEU A 721 -35.91 21.06 -39.78
CA LEU A 721 -35.16 21.82 -40.79
C LEU A 721 -35.97 23.07 -41.18
N ASP A 722 -35.31 24.22 -41.25
CA ASP A 722 -35.46 25.28 -42.28
C ASP A 722 -34.69 26.55 -41.86
N GLY A 723 -34.30 27.39 -42.83
CA GLY A 723 -33.90 28.79 -42.57
C GLY A 723 -32.40 29.14 -42.53
N GLU A 724 -31.81 29.24 -43.72
CA GLU A 724 -30.79 30.23 -44.17
C GLU A 724 -29.46 30.51 -43.41
N GLU A 725 -28.43 30.70 -44.25
CA GLU A 725 -27.17 31.45 -44.11
C GLU A 725 -26.64 31.89 -42.73
N TYR A 726 -25.40 31.48 -42.41
CA TYR A 726 -24.25 32.32 -42.78
C TYR A 726 -22.94 31.50 -42.95
N THR A 727 -21.95 32.11 -43.60
CA THR A 727 -20.74 31.43 -44.12
C THR A 727 -19.64 31.22 -43.08
N ASP A 728 -18.92 30.09 -43.15
CA ASP A 728 -17.60 29.93 -42.52
C ASP A 728 -16.52 29.56 -43.57
N ASN A 729 -15.32 30.12 -43.41
CA ASN A 729 -14.24 30.12 -44.41
C ASN A 729 -12.94 29.50 -43.85
N VAL A 730 -12.70 28.19 -44.01
CA VAL A 730 -11.33 27.65 -44.25
C VAL A 730 -11.36 26.41 -45.16
N ARG A 731 -11.24 26.67 -46.47
CA ARG A 731 -10.36 26.00 -47.44
C ARG A 731 -9.63 24.70 -46.98
N MET A 732 -10.05 23.55 -47.50
CA MET A 732 -9.24 22.32 -47.56
C MET A 732 -9.02 21.90 -49.03
N GLY A 733 -7.84 21.33 -49.33
CA GLY A 733 -7.40 21.08 -50.71
C GLY A 733 -7.65 19.65 -51.21
N TYR A 734 -8.08 19.54 -52.48
CA TYR A 734 -8.31 18.30 -53.22
C TYR A 734 -7.12 17.34 -53.28
N ILE A 735 -7.41 16.04 -53.49
CA ILE A 735 -6.91 15.25 -54.63
C ILE A 735 -7.95 14.18 -55.02
N ASN A 736 -8.11 13.91 -56.31
CA ASN A 736 -9.05 12.95 -56.92
C ASN A 736 -8.40 11.52 -56.98
N ASN A 737 -8.96 10.39 -57.43
CA ASN A 737 -10.24 9.96 -58.06
C ASN A 737 -10.35 8.40 -57.86
N SER A 738 -11.26 7.55 -58.39
CA SER A 738 -12.41 7.66 -59.31
C SER A 738 -13.37 6.44 -59.20
N ALA A 739 -14.65 6.70 -59.47
CA ALA A 739 -15.73 5.82 -59.98
C ALA A 739 -15.54 4.29 -60.24
N SER A 740 -16.54 3.49 -59.84
CA SER A 740 -17.39 2.70 -60.76
C SER A 740 -18.63 2.09 -60.05
N ARG A 741 -19.72 1.83 -60.79
CA ARG A 741 -21.00 1.26 -60.31
C ARG A 741 -21.70 0.49 -61.44
N PRO A 742 -22.26 -0.71 -61.16
CA PRO A 742 -23.58 -1.15 -61.67
C PRO A 742 -24.60 -1.23 -60.50
N GLN A 743 -25.94 -1.11 -60.62
CA GLN A 743 -26.95 -1.76 -61.51
C GLN A 743 -27.07 -3.29 -61.29
N SER A 744 -28.24 -3.95 -61.28
CA SER A 744 -29.67 -3.54 -61.24
C SER A 744 -30.59 -4.78 -61.09
N GLY A 745 -31.91 -4.62 -60.83
CA GLY A 745 -32.94 -5.71 -60.76
C GLY A 745 -33.55 -5.84 -59.35
N GLU A 746 -34.87 -5.79 -59.12
CA GLU A 746 -35.99 -6.66 -59.55
C GLU A 746 -36.00 -8.05 -58.85
N GLY A 747 -37.12 -8.60 -58.33
CA GLY A 747 -38.51 -8.11 -58.20
C GLY A 747 -39.45 -9.20 -57.62
N LEU A 748 -40.76 -8.90 -57.45
CA LEU A 748 -41.87 -9.81 -57.01
C LEU A 748 -41.81 -10.36 -55.55
N SER A 749 -42.90 -10.80 -54.90
CA SER A 749 -44.35 -10.53 -55.04
C SER A 749 -45.13 -10.92 -53.76
N SER A 750 -46.43 -10.61 -53.67
CA SER A 750 -47.26 -10.64 -52.44
C SER A 750 -48.17 -11.88 -52.27
N ARG A 751 -48.58 -12.16 -51.01
CA ARG A 751 -49.92 -12.68 -50.59
C ARG A 751 -50.08 -12.54 -49.05
N GLN A 752 -51.05 -11.77 -48.55
CA GLN A 752 -52.45 -12.11 -48.18
C GLN A 752 -52.61 -12.86 -46.83
N GLY A 753 -53.54 -12.38 -45.97
CA GLY A 753 -53.87 -12.90 -44.63
C GLY A 753 -54.97 -13.97 -44.61
N PRO A 754 -55.95 -13.99 -43.65
CA PRO A 754 -56.47 -12.89 -42.83
C PRO A 754 -56.47 -13.17 -41.30
N ALA A 755 -57.30 -12.44 -40.53
CA ALA A 755 -57.40 -12.51 -39.07
C ALA A 755 -58.85 -12.75 -38.58
N THR A 756 -59.02 -13.18 -37.31
CA THR A 756 -60.33 -13.17 -36.61
C THR A 756 -60.16 -12.90 -35.11
N THR A 757 -61.16 -12.24 -34.50
CA THR A 757 -61.22 -11.85 -33.07
C THR A 757 -62.24 -12.72 -32.31
N MET A 758 -62.10 -12.89 -30.99
CA MET A 758 -63.20 -13.30 -30.09
C MET A 758 -62.95 -12.84 -28.63
N THR A 759 -64.02 -12.72 -27.83
CA THR A 759 -64.07 -12.12 -26.48
C THR A 759 -65.06 -12.84 -25.56
N ALA A 760 -64.78 -13.00 -24.25
CA ALA A 760 -65.81 -13.24 -23.22
C ALA A 760 -65.32 -13.04 -21.76
N HIS A 761 -66.27 -12.79 -20.84
CA HIS A 761 -66.08 -12.49 -19.41
C HIS A 761 -66.09 -13.73 -18.48
N SER A 762 -65.72 -13.54 -17.20
CA SER A 762 -66.55 -13.92 -16.03
C SER A 762 -66.03 -13.29 -14.72
N MET A 763 -66.71 -13.47 -13.58
CA MET A 763 -66.56 -12.68 -12.32
C MET A 763 -66.49 -13.56 -11.04
N SER A 764 -66.31 -12.90 -9.88
CA SER A 764 -66.74 -13.33 -8.51
C SER A 764 -65.81 -14.28 -7.71
N THR A 765 -65.83 -14.41 -6.37
CA THR A 765 -66.10 -13.46 -5.24
C THR A 765 -65.49 -14.00 -3.93
N THR A 766 -65.33 -13.10 -2.94
CA THR A 766 -65.11 -13.28 -1.48
C THR A 766 -65.47 -14.62 -0.79
N HIS A 767 -64.64 -15.08 0.18
CA HIS A 767 -65.01 -15.08 1.64
C HIS A 767 -63.85 -15.50 2.59
N SER A 768 -64.12 -15.47 3.91
CA SER A 768 -63.18 -15.65 5.03
C SER A 768 -63.62 -16.72 6.04
N ALA A 769 -62.69 -17.40 6.74
CA ALA A 769 -62.97 -18.28 7.89
C ALA A 769 -61.86 -18.21 8.97
N ARG A 770 -62.08 -18.79 10.16
CA ARG A 770 -61.33 -18.49 11.40
C ARG A 770 -61.17 -19.71 12.34
N GLY A 771 -60.01 -19.81 13.03
CA GLY A 771 -59.79 -20.65 14.23
C GLY A 771 -59.23 -22.07 13.99
N GLY A 772 -58.49 -22.70 14.90
CA GLY A 772 -57.80 -22.17 16.10
C GLY A 772 -57.72 -23.15 17.30
N ARG A 773 -56.59 -23.17 18.03
CA ARG A 773 -56.46 -23.39 19.50
C ARG A 773 -54.98 -23.38 19.97
N SER A 774 -54.79 -23.18 21.28
CA SER A 774 -53.53 -23.15 22.06
C SER A 774 -53.60 -24.29 23.14
N PRO A 775 -52.74 -24.45 24.18
CA PRO A 775 -51.68 -23.55 24.72
C PRO A 775 -50.36 -24.20 25.24
N LEU A 776 -49.43 -23.32 25.67
CA LEU A 776 -48.59 -23.32 26.92
C LEU A 776 -47.30 -22.49 26.65
N THR A 777 -47.13 -21.27 27.18
CA THR A 777 -46.56 -20.92 28.52
C THR A 777 -45.03 -21.08 28.57
N ARG A 778 -44.18 -20.07 28.89
CA ARG A 778 -44.39 -18.70 29.43
C ARG A 778 -43.26 -17.73 28.98
N SER A 779 -43.49 -16.42 29.10
CA SER A 779 -42.51 -15.36 28.77
C SER A 779 -41.47 -15.08 29.86
N SER A 780 -40.32 -14.51 29.48
CA SER A 780 -39.52 -13.59 30.32
C SER A 780 -38.79 -12.56 29.46
N LEU A 781 -38.30 -11.47 30.07
CA LEU A 781 -37.82 -10.26 29.40
C LEU A 781 -36.29 -10.13 29.37
N VAL A 782 -35.81 -9.36 28.39
CA VAL A 782 -34.41 -8.89 28.29
C VAL A 782 -34.07 -8.03 29.50
N ARG A 783 -32.87 -8.20 30.08
CA ARG A 783 -32.24 -7.16 30.90
C ARG A 783 -30.73 -7.09 30.68
N THR A 784 -30.24 -5.87 30.59
CA THR A 784 -28.82 -5.49 30.55
C THR A 784 -28.11 -5.87 31.86
N ILE A 785 -26.81 -6.16 31.80
CA ILE A 785 -25.93 -6.28 32.97
C ILE A 785 -24.91 -5.13 32.93
N GLN A 786 -24.77 -4.44 34.05
CA GLN A 786 -23.66 -3.50 34.35
C GLN A 786 -22.67 -4.18 35.31
N LEU A 787 -21.53 -3.55 35.54
CA LEU A 787 -20.59 -3.92 36.60
C LEU A 787 -21.21 -3.61 37.98
N GLU A 788 -20.88 -4.41 39.00
CA GLU A 788 -20.05 -3.97 40.15
C GLU A 788 -19.77 -5.11 41.17
N ASP A 789 -18.50 -5.23 41.54
CA ASP A 789 -17.89 -5.41 42.88
C ASP A 789 -18.18 -6.58 43.89
N VAL A 790 -17.06 -6.96 44.55
CA VAL A 790 -16.92 -7.41 45.97
C VAL A 790 -17.36 -8.87 46.31
N PRO A 791 -16.75 -9.57 47.31
CA PRO A 791 -15.79 -9.14 48.34
C PRO A 791 -14.40 -9.83 48.33
N SER A 792 -13.58 -9.51 49.33
CA SER A 792 -12.24 -10.06 49.61
C SER A 792 -12.11 -10.59 51.06
N GLU A 793 -11.49 -11.76 51.22
CA GLU A 793 -10.89 -12.29 52.46
C GLU A 793 -9.48 -12.82 52.07
N GLY A 794 -8.44 -12.90 52.91
CA GLY A 794 -8.38 -13.10 54.37
C GLY A 794 -8.17 -14.60 54.67
N GLU A 795 -7.11 -15.09 55.31
CA GLU A 795 -5.94 -14.49 55.97
C GLU A 795 -4.75 -15.48 56.04
N THR A 796 -3.52 -14.99 56.31
CA THR A 796 -2.39 -15.72 56.99
C THR A 796 -1.82 -17.03 56.37
N SER A 797 -0.69 -17.59 56.84
CA SER A 797 0.62 -17.02 57.22
C SER A 797 1.70 -18.14 57.31
N SER A 798 2.99 -17.76 57.37
CA SER A 798 4.14 -18.63 57.72
C SER A 798 4.47 -19.78 56.74
N SER A 799 5.54 -20.56 56.89
CA SER A 799 6.98 -20.22 57.07
C SER A 799 7.81 -21.49 56.76
N GLY A 800 9.02 -21.38 56.20
CA GLY A 800 9.84 -22.56 55.88
C GLY A 800 11.24 -22.22 55.38
N LYS A 801 12.26 -22.97 55.81
CA LYS A 801 13.69 -22.74 55.51
C LYS A 801 14.39 -24.02 55.04
N ASN A 802 15.46 -23.83 54.25
CA ASN A 802 16.67 -24.66 54.15
C ASN A 802 16.59 -26.17 53.80
N SER A 803 16.98 -26.50 52.56
CA SER A 803 18.21 -27.26 52.20
C SER A 803 18.41 -27.16 50.67
N ARG A 804 19.59 -27.02 50.04
CA ARG A 804 20.97 -27.58 50.15
C ARG A 804 21.18 -28.90 49.37
N ASP A 805 22.40 -28.99 48.83
CA ASP A 805 23.06 -30.11 48.13
C ASP A 805 22.56 -30.41 46.69
N THR A 806 23.41 -30.80 45.72
CA THR A 806 24.89 -30.78 45.64
C THR A 806 25.37 -30.57 44.19
N SER A 807 26.66 -30.29 44.00
CA SER A 807 27.39 -30.38 42.71
C SER A 807 28.68 -31.18 42.93
N PRO A 808 29.21 -31.92 41.94
CA PRO A 808 30.42 -31.38 41.29
C PRO A 808 30.73 -31.83 39.83
N LYS A 809 31.38 -30.91 39.09
CA LYS A 809 32.55 -31.08 38.19
C LYS A 809 32.56 -32.16 37.09
N GLY A 810 32.79 -31.69 35.85
CA GLY A 810 33.53 -32.38 34.78
C GLY A 810 34.40 -31.37 34.00
N ARG A 811 35.64 -31.74 33.65
CA ARG A 811 36.68 -30.91 32.98
C ARG A 811 37.50 -31.85 32.05
N PRO A 812 38.41 -31.37 31.16
CA PRO A 812 39.01 -30.03 31.06
C PRO A 812 38.27 -29.06 30.12
#